data_AF-A0A954U3F2-F1
#
_entry.id   AF-A0A954U3F2-F1
#
_cell.length_a   1.000
_cell.length_b   1.000
_cell.length_c   1.000
_cell.angle_alpha   90.00
_cell.angle_beta   90.00
_cell.angle_gamma   90.00
#
_symmetry.space_group_name_H-M   'P 1'
#
loop_
_entity.id
_entity.type
_entity.pdbx_description
1 polymer ?
#
loop_
_entity_poly.entity_id
_entity_poly.type
_entity_poly.pdbx_seq_one_letter_code
_entity_poly.pdbx_strand_id
1 'polypeptide(L)'
;FSLTGDALERAVAEVLDMDNWTQTFALMSLFGIGDAYSQGNPHNLNLYVRPSDDKVLALPWDWDFVFSQAATAALHGNANIGKILNLPQYEHLFLGQLDHLMNTVFNRDYLSRWALHLGSVHGFSGASLLNSMDSRSRYVISKLPPRIPFMIGGNEDLITETTLLDDPAEVAVLVPTTENGGDQLGIEWTTTQFVETADWIQGTTGVGFETSPSTFASLIQLDVLETMFGQNGSIYMRLPFEVDNTADVIQLTLNMRFDDGFVAYLNGERVAAFNAPSDIAWNSVASASRLNSDAVKPLAIDLTKYRHLLVPGQNVLAIQGLNRSANHSDALFYPTLVARSAADLPIPEYSTNERQVTLQGSGWVDVKEIRLGGTSLSLPVKWNSATEWQVTVPVVSGRHDYELQAIDFNGDVIASQPFVVDSSATRPAIDQLRISEIMYHPADPSAAELAAGFTDADDFEYIELTNAGSTTIAAGELVGASFTAGIDFTFPSIELQPGVAVVVAKNANAFNLRYPDNSALIGAFAGGLLDNGGERLTLADPTGLPLIDIVYDDRGDWPTAADGAGSSLELIDLATATNELSNGLRWRASVPGGTPGTLSDNAVLGDYNGDSLIDGLDLEILCRLLPSGNSRDDLNGDGVLDAQDVQFMVVNLLHSVLGDANLDGVFNSADLVSVFVAGLYESSLPGTATWATGDWNCDGSFTSSDLVAVFAAGSYTLGSRGELPLSPAAVEAAFA
;
A
#
# COMPACT_ATOMS: atom_id res chain seq x y z
N PHE A 1 -23.11 33.26 -1.44
CA PHE A 1 -21.70 33.44 -1.89
C PHE A 1 -21.02 34.68 -1.30
N SER A 2 -21.23 34.99 0.00
CA SER A 2 -20.49 36.04 0.71
C SER A 2 -19.20 35.52 1.36
N LEU A 3 -19.05 34.20 1.52
CA LEU A 3 -17.86 33.54 2.06
C LEU A 3 -16.71 33.57 1.04
N THR A 4 -15.48 33.50 1.55
CA THR A 4 -14.22 33.47 0.79
C THR A 4 -13.18 32.60 1.52
N GLY A 5 -12.15 32.13 0.81
CA GLY A 5 -11.06 31.33 1.40
C GLY A 5 -11.55 30.08 2.13
N ASP A 6 -10.89 29.70 3.22
CA ASP A 6 -11.18 28.51 4.03
C ASP A 6 -12.65 28.42 4.52
N ALA A 7 -13.30 29.57 4.73
CA ALA A 7 -14.71 29.59 5.11
C ALA A 7 -15.63 29.17 3.96
N LEU A 8 -15.31 29.56 2.72
CA LEU A 8 -16.02 29.11 1.54
C LEU A 8 -15.71 27.63 1.26
N GLU A 9 -14.45 27.24 1.37
CA GLU A 9 -14.01 25.86 1.12
C GLU A 9 -14.74 24.85 2.00
N ARG A 10 -14.79 25.09 3.31
CA ARG A 10 -15.54 24.25 4.26
C ARG A 10 -17.03 24.19 3.96
N ALA A 11 -17.65 25.34 3.72
CA ALA A 11 -19.08 25.40 3.42
C ALA A 11 -19.43 24.68 2.09
N VAL A 12 -18.53 24.73 1.11
CA VAL A 12 -18.68 23.99 -0.15
C VAL A 12 -18.55 22.49 0.09
N ALA A 13 -17.53 22.06 0.83
CA ALA A 13 -17.30 20.66 1.15
C ALA A 13 -18.49 20.03 1.90
N GLU A 14 -19.22 20.80 2.71
CA GLU A 14 -20.43 20.34 3.41
C GLU A 14 -21.62 20.11 2.47
N VAL A 15 -21.77 20.92 1.42
CA VAL A 15 -23.02 20.98 0.63
C VAL A 15 -22.90 20.37 -0.77
N LEU A 16 -21.76 20.51 -1.43
CA LEU A 16 -21.58 20.08 -2.83
C LEU A 16 -20.79 18.78 -2.93
N ASP A 17 -21.16 17.93 -3.88
CA ASP A 17 -20.30 16.84 -4.33
C ASP A 17 -19.26 17.42 -5.30
N MET A 18 -18.08 17.76 -4.79
CA MET A 18 -17.09 18.47 -5.59
C MET A 18 -16.43 17.63 -6.67
N ASP A 19 -16.41 16.30 -6.54
CA ASP A 19 -16.01 15.41 -7.63
C ASP A 19 -16.99 15.53 -8.80
N ASN A 20 -18.29 15.44 -8.53
CA ASN A 20 -19.32 15.59 -9.55
C ASN A 20 -19.33 17.00 -10.16
N TRP A 21 -19.23 18.05 -9.34
CA TRP A 21 -19.24 19.42 -9.83
C TRP A 21 -18.02 19.72 -10.70
N THR A 22 -16.81 19.42 -10.23
CA THR A 22 -15.60 19.67 -11.03
C THR A 22 -15.61 18.90 -12.34
N GLN A 23 -16.06 17.63 -12.33
CA GLN A 23 -16.22 16.85 -13.55
C GLN A 23 -17.23 17.48 -14.52
N THR A 24 -18.43 17.87 -14.04
CA THR A 24 -19.46 18.50 -14.87
C THR A 24 -18.96 19.81 -15.48
N PHE A 25 -18.31 20.67 -14.70
CA PHE A 25 -17.79 21.95 -15.22
C PHE A 25 -16.54 21.77 -16.10
N ALA A 26 -15.72 20.73 -15.87
CA ALA A 26 -14.63 20.36 -16.78
C ALA A 26 -15.20 19.93 -18.13
N LEU A 27 -16.24 19.09 -18.14
CA LEU A 27 -16.97 18.69 -19.35
C LEU A 27 -17.56 19.90 -20.08
N MET A 28 -18.19 20.81 -19.34
CA MET A 28 -18.73 22.06 -19.90
C MET A 28 -17.64 22.90 -20.57
N SER A 29 -16.46 22.96 -19.97
CA SER A 29 -15.30 23.67 -20.50
C SER A 29 -14.77 23.03 -21.77
N LEU A 30 -14.63 21.70 -21.80
CA LEU A 30 -14.14 20.94 -22.93
C LEU A 30 -15.09 21.04 -24.14
N PHE A 31 -16.39 20.97 -23.90
CA PHE A 31 -17.39 21.19 -24.95
C PHE A 31 -17.62 22.67 -25.28
N GLY A 32 -16.98 23.62 -24.59
CA GLY A 32 -17.14 25.05 -24.88
C GLY A 32 -18.59 25.53 -24.84
N ILE A 33 -19.37 25.06 -23.86
CA ILE A 33 -20.78 25.44 -23.72
C ILE A 33 -20.85 26.91 -23.30
N GLY A 34 -21.49 27.74 -24.12
CA GLY A 34 -21.64 29.17 -23.88
C GLY A 34 -22.93 29.59 -23.19
N ASP A 35 -23.94 28.72 -23.19
CA ASP A 35 -25.30 29.05 -22.75
C ASP A 35 -25.72 28.24 -21.51
N ALA A 36 -25.05 28.49 -20.37
CA ALA A 36 -25.27 27.76 -19.13
C ALA A 36 -25.01 28.63 -17.89
N TYR A 37 -25.47 28.15 -16.72
CA TYR A 37 -25.36 28.80 -15.39
C TYR A 37 -24.06 29.58 -15.15
N SER A 38 -22.91 29.02 -15.51
CA SER A 38 -21.61 29.63 -15.24
C SER A 38 -21.17 30.68 -16.26
N GLN A 39 -21.83 30.78 -17.41
CA GLN A 39 -21.49 31.69 -18.51
C GLN A 39 -22.38 32.94 -18.56
N GLY A 40 -23.05 33.27 -17.45
CA GLY A 40 -23.89 34.47 -17.33
C GLY A 40 -25.37 34.26 -17.63
N ASN A 41 -25.79 33.04 -17.97
CA ASN A 41 -27.19 32.67 -18.25
C ASN A 41 -27.73 31.71 -17.19
N PRO A 42 -28.91 31.93 -16.58
CA PRO A 42 -29.39 31.13 -15.46
C PRO A 42 -30.16 29.85 -15.88
N HIS A 43 -29.62 29.02 -16.77
CA HIS A 43 -30.24 27.75 -17.20
C HIS A 43 -29.20 26.68 -17.60
N ASN A 44 -29.67 25.54 -18.10
CA ASN A 44 -28.87 24.42 -18.63
C ASN A 44 -27.99 23.70 -17.59
N LEU A 45 -28.49 23.69 -16.35
CA LEU A 45 -27.96 22.94 -15.21
C LEU A 45 -29.11 22.56 -14.28
N ASN A 46 -29.26 21.27 -14.00
CA ASN A 46 -30.18 20.75 -13.00
C ASN A 46 -29.41 20.43 -11.71
N LEU A 47 -30.05 20.66 -10.56
CA LEU A 47 -29.49 20.34 -9.24
C LEU A 47 -30.24 19.15 -8.65
N TYR A 48 -29.51 18.19 -8.12
CA TYR A 48 -30.04 17.01 -7.45
C TYR A 48 -29.44 16.87 -6.07
N VAL A 49 -30.27 16.81 -5.03
CA VAL A 49 -29.81 16.53 -3.66
C VAL A 49 -29.83 15.01 -3.47
N ARG A 50 -28.65 14.42 -3.30
CA ARG A 50 -28.49 12.97 -3.14
C ARG A 50 -28.94 12.55 -1.73
N PRO A 51 -29.96 11.68 -1.58
CA PRO A 51 -30.51 11.33 -0.27
C PRO A 51 -29.56 10.57 0.66
N SER A 52 -28.48 9.97 0.16
CA SER A 52 -27.56 9.18 0.97
C SER A 52 -26.63 10.02 1.84
N ASP A 53 -26.36 11.27 1.45
CA ASP A 53 -25.39 12.14 2.11
C ASP A 53 -25.71 13.65 2.00
N ASP A 54 -26.92 13.98 1.53
CA ASP A 54 -27.43 15.33 1.31
C ASP A 54 -26.56 16.24 0.42
N LYS A 55 -25.62 15.66 -0.35
CA LYS A 55 -24.79 16.42 -1.28
C LYS A 55 -25.58 16.84 -2.51
N VAL A 56 -25.36 18.08 -2.96
CA VAL A 56 -25.92 18.60 -4.20
C VAL A 56 -25.02 18.22 -5.37
N LEU A 57 -25.58 17.53 -6.37
CA LEU A 57 -24.95 17.22 -7.65
C LEU A 57 -25.40 18.21 -8.72
N ALA A 58 -24.50 18.45 -9.68
CA ALA A 58 -24.69 19.27 -10.86
C ALA A 58 -24.89 18.37 -12.08
N LEU A 59 -26.09 18.41 -12.67
CA LEU A 59 -26.46 17.60 -13.83
C LEU A 59 -26.57 18.48 -15.08
N PRO A 60 -25.84 18.17 -16.17
CA PRO A 60 -25.95 18.92 -17.41
C PRO A 60 -27.35 18.74 -18.03
N TRP A 61 -27.84 19.79 -18.68
CA TRP A 61 -29.12 19.78 -19.39
C TRP A 61 -29.03 20.67 -20.63
N ASP A 62 -29.58 20.23 -21.76
CA ASP A 62 -29.68 21.03 -22.99
C ASP A 62 -28.31 21.53 -23.52
N TRP A 63 -27.36 20.61 -23.65
CA TRP A 63 -26.02 20.87 -24.19
C TRP A 63 -25.89 20.44 -25.65
N ASP A 64 -26.88 20.79 -26.48
CA ASP A 64 -26.85 20.59 -27.92
C ASP A 64 -25.97 21.64 -28.63
N PHE A 65 -25.82 22.84 -28.04
CA PHE A 65 -25.02 23.94 -28.60
C PHE A 65 -23.54 23.93 -28.16
N VAL A 66 -22.86 22.83 -28.48
CA VAL A 66 -21.42 22.60 -28.24
C VAL A 66 -20.52 23.48 -29.10
N PHE A 67 -19.34 23.80 -28.60
CA PHE A 67 -18.30 24.64 -29.21
C PHE A 67 -18.82 26.02 -29.64
N SER A 68 -19.79 26.56 -28.91
CA SER A 68 -20.31 27.91 -29.10
C SER A 68 -19.34 28.98 -28.58
N GLN A 69 -18.49 28.63 -27.62
CA GLN A 69 -17.35 29.44 -27.19
C GLN A 69 -16.11 29.21 -28.08
N ALA A 70 -15.26 30.23 -28.20
CA ALA A 70 -13.97 30.09 -28.86
C ALA A 70 -13.11 29.02 -28.17
N ALA A 71 -12.30 28.28 -28.94
CA ALA A 71 -11.39 27.26 -28.39
C ALA A 71 -10.45 27.81 -27.30
N THR A 72 -10.14 29.11 -27.37
CA THR A 72 -9.28 29.85 -26.42
C THR A 72 -10.06 30.58 -25.31
N ALA A 73 -11.36 30.34 -25.16
CA ALA A 73 -12.15 30.93 -24.07
C ALA A 73 -11.62 30.45 -22.69
N ALA A 74 -11.90 31.20 -21.63
CA ALA A 74 -11.50 30.81 -20.26
C ALA A 74 -11.97 29.38 -19.90
N LEU A 75 -11.26 28.72 -18.99
CA LEU A 75 -11.57 27.34 -18.60
C LEU A 75 -12.90 27.23 -17.84
N HIS A 76 -13.29 28.26 -17.11
CA HIS A 76 -14.60 28.34 -16.46
C HIS A 76 -15.08 29.78 -16.50
N GLY A 77 -16.38 29.97 -16.33
CA GLY A 77 -16.98 31.30 -16.27
C GLY A 77 -16.72 32.03 -14.94
N ASN A 78 -17.15 33.28 -14.88
CA ASN A 78 -16.88 34.22 -13.77
C ASN A 78 -18.03 34.33 -12.75
N ALA A 79 -19.04 33.47 -12.86
CA ALA A 79 -20.15 33.39 -11.91
C ALA A 79 -19.69 32.81 -10.55
N ASN A 80 -20.64 32.46 -9.68
CA ASN A 80 -20.36 31.94 -8.35
C ASN A 80 -19.44 30.71 -8.35
N ILE A 81 -19.56 29.84 -9.36
CA ILE A 81 -18.72 28.64 -9.47
C ILE A 81 -17.25 28.99 -9.68
N GLY A 82 -16.93 30.08 -10.38
CA GLY A 82 -15.55 30.51 -10.57
C GLY A 82 -14.87 30.87 -9.25
N LYS A 83 -15.62 31.36 -8.24
CA LYS A 83 -15.07 31.58 -6.89
C LYS A 83 -14.68 30.28 -6.18
N ILE A 84 -15.36 29.18 -6.49
CA ILE A 84 -15.07 27.86 -5.93
C ILE A 84 -13.90 27.24 -6.67
N LEU A 85 -13.93 27.22 -8.01
CA LEU A 85 -12.87 26.62 -8.83
C LEU A 85 -11.53 27.37 -8.75
N ASN A 86 -11.53 28.61 -8.27
CA ASN A 86 -10.31 29.37 -7.97
C ASN A 86 -9.75 29.12 -6.56
N LEU A 87 -10.41 28.31 -5.72
CA LEU A 87 -9.82 27.86 -4.46
C LEU A 87 -8.80 26.75 -4.76
N PRO A 88 -7.60 26.76 -4.17
CA PRO A 88 -6.55 25.78 -4.49
C PRO A 88 -7.01 24.32 -4.48
N GLN A 89 -7.79 23.92 -3.46
CA GLN A 89 -8.38 22.57 -3.35
C GLN A 89 -9.16 22.15 -4.60
N TYR A 90 -9.98 23.05 -5.14
CA TYR A 90 -10.88 22.75 -6.24
C TYR A 90 -10.31 23.13 -7.60
N GLU A 91 -9.33 24.03 -7.65
CA GLU A 91 -8.52 24.28 -8.84
C GLU A 91 -7.74 23.02 -9.24
N HIS A 92 -7.03 22.41 -8.28
CA HIS A 92 -6.34 21.15 -8.48
C HIS A 92 -7.29 20.08 -9.05
N LEU A 93 -8.41 19.83 -8.36
CA LEU A 93 -9.40 18.83 -8.76
C LEU A 93 -10.01 19.11 -10.14
N PHE A 94 -10.31 20.37 -10.46
CA PHE A 94 -10.87 20.79 -11.74
C PHE A 94 -9.88 20.61 -12.91
N LEU A 95 -8.62 21.01 -12.72
CA LEU A 95 -7.57 20.81 -13.72
C LEU A 95 -7.28 19.32 -13.93
N GLY A 96 -7.32 18.53 -12.86
CA GLY A 96 -7.21 17.08 -12.92
C GLY A 96 -8.34 16.42 -13.70
N GLN A 97 -9.60 16.85 -13.49
CA GLN A 97 -10.74 16.38 -14.29
C GLN A 97 -10.61 16.76 -15.77
N LEU A 98 -10.10 17.95 -16.09
CA LEU A 98 -9.84 18.34 -17.48
C LEU A 98 -8.83 17.40 -18.14
N ASP A 99 -7.70 17.15 -17.48
CA ASP A 99 -6.68 16.23 -17.98
C ASP A 99 -7.23 14.80 -18.11
N HIS A 100 -7.84 14.28 -17.05
CA HIS A 100 -8.43 12.94 -17.01
C HIS A 100 -9.46 12.73 -18.13
N LEU A 101 -10.40 13.65 -18.31
CA LEU A 101 -11.41 13.55 -19.38
C LEU A 101 -10.75 13.57 -20.76
N MET A 102 -9.77 14.45 -21.02
CA MET A 102 -9.04 14.48 -22.29
C MET A 102 -8.31 13.16 -22.54
N ASN A 103 -7.71 12.55 -21.52
CA ASN A 103 -6.96 11.31 -21.65
C ASN A 103 -7.83 10.03 -21.68
N THR A 104 -9.13 10.13 -21.40
CA THR A 104 -10.05 8.98 -21.34
C THR A 104 -11.16 9.05 -22.39
N VAL A 105 -12.07 10.03 -22.29
CA VAL A 105 -13.34 10.06 -23.03
C VAL A 105 -13.51 11.26 -23.97
N PHE A 106 -12.72 12.31 -23.79
CA PHE A 106 -12.71 13.52 -24.62
C PHE A 106 -11.44 13.56 -25.50
N ASN A 107 -11.20 12.48 -26.23
CA ASN A 107 -10.14 12.40 -27.24
C ASN A 107 -10.66 11.81 -28.54
N ARG A 108 -9.86 11.98 -29.60
CA ARG A 108 -10.20 11.54 -30.95
C ARG A 108 -10.37 10.03 -31.03
N ASP A 109 -9.54 9.24 -30.35
CA ASP A 109 -9.63 7.77 -30.38
C ASP A 109 -10.97 7.28 -29.77
N TYR A 110 -11.44 7.90 -28.69
CA TYR A 110 -12.74 7.60 -28.10
C TYR A 110 -13.91 8.12 -28.95
N LEU A 111 -13.91 9.41 -29.28
CA LEU A 111 -15.08 10.06 -29.90
C LEU A 111 -15.25 9.77 -31.39
N SER A 112 -14.20 9.34 -32.11
CA SER A 112 -14.33 8.94 -33.51
C SER A 112 -15.27 7.74 -33.69
N ARG A 113 -15.29 6.81 -32.72
CA ARG A 113 -16.20 5.65 -32.73
C ARG A 113 -17.66 6.11 -32.71
N TRP A 114 -17.98 7.08 -31.87
CA TRP A 114 -19.32 7.67 -31.77
C TRP A 114 -19.68 8.51 -33.00
N ALA A 115 -18.74 9.32 -33.51
CA ALA A 115 -18.93 10.08 -34.74
C ALA A 115 -19.23 9.18 -35.94
N LEU A 116 -18.49 8.08 -36.11
CA LEU A 116 -18.71 7.09 -37.15
C LEU A 116 -20.06 6.40 -37.00
N HIS A 117 -20.41 5.98 -35.78
CA HIS A 117 -21.69 5.34 -35.51
C HIS A 117 -22.86 6.26 -35.85
N LEU A 118 -22.87 7.49 -35.34
CA LEU A 118 -23.90 8.48 -35.64
C LEU A 118 -23.94 8.81 -37.15
N GLY A 119 -22.77 8.95 -37.78
CA GLY A 119 -22.65 9.13 -39.22
C GLY A 119 -23.30 8.02 -40.04
N SER A 120 -23.19 6.76 -39.60
CA SER A 120 -23.83 5.63 -40.26
C SER A 120 -25.37 5.68 -40.19
N VAL A 121 -25.92 6.30 -39.14
CA VAL A 121 -27.37 6.38 -38.91
C VAL A 121 -27.98 7.57 -39.64
N HIS A 122 -27.31 8.73 -39.68
CA HIS A 122 -27.92 9.98 -40.16
C HIS A 122 -27.03 10.85 -41.06
N GLY A 123 -25.88 10.34 -41.53
CA GLY A 123 -25.01 11.02 -42.50
C GLY A 123 -24.13 12.14 -41.94
N PHE A 124 -24.03 12.27 -40.61
CA PHE A 124 -23.15 13.23 -39.96
C PHE A 124 -21.69 12.78 -39.98
N SER A 125 -20.78 13.61 -40.50
CA SER A 125 -19.37 13.22 -40.61
C SER A 125 -18.60 13.31 -39.28
N GLY A 126 -19.07 14.10 -38.30
CA GLY A 126 -18.36 14.35 -37.04
C GLY A 126 -17.02 15.08 -37.15
N ALA A 127 -16.45 15.23 -38.34
CA ALA A 127 -15.10 15.76 -38.54
C ALA A 127 -14.91 17.18 -37.97
N SER A 128 -15.89 18.07 -38.16
CA SER A 128 -15.82 19.43 -37.59
C SER A 128 -15.82 19.41 -36.07
N LEU A 129 -16.58 18.50 -35.46
CA LEU A 129 -16.67 18.38 -34.00
C LEU A 129 -15.33 17.89 -33.43
N LEU A 130 -14.76 16.86 -34.05
CA LEU A 130 -13.44 16.32 -33.67
C LEU A 130 -12.33 17.37 -33.84
N ASN A 131 -12.39 18.22 -34.87
CA ASN A 131 -11.41 19.31 -35.05
C ASN A 131 -11.55 20.43 -34.00
N SER A 132 -12.79 20.79 -33.62
CA SER A 132 -13.05 21.75 -32.55
C SER A 132 -12.57 21.23 -31.20
N MET A 133 -12.83 19.94 -30.93
CA MET A 133 -12.36 19.22 -29.75
C MET A 133 -10.83 19.27 -29.64
N ASP A 134 -10.09 18.87 -30.69
CA ASP A 134 -8.62 18.91 -30.68
C ASP A 134 -8.08 20.34 -30.45
N SER A 135 -8.75 21.34 -31.04
CA SER A 135 -8.37 22.74 -30.86
C SER A 135 -8.60 23.22 -29.43
N ARG A 136 -9.69 22.79 -28.79
CA ARG A 136 -9.97 23.08 -27.38
C ARG A 136 -9.00 22.35 -26.46
N SER A 137 -8.74 21.06 -26.68
CA SER A 137 -7.80 20.28 -25.87
C SER A 137 -6.40 20.90 -25.89
N ARG A 138 -5.90 21.34 -27.06
CA ARG A 138 -4.61 22.06 -27.15
C ARG A 138 -4.57 23.32 -26.28
N TYR A 139 -5.67 24.08 -26.26
CA TYR A 139 -5.73 25.26 -25.40
C TYR A 139 -5.77 24.88 -23.93
N VAL A 140 -6.56 23.87 -23.54
CA VAL A 140 -6.64 23.39 -22.15
C VAL A 140 -5.27 22.90 -21.67
N ILE A 141 -4.58 22.07 -22.47
CA ILE A 141 -3.21 21.62 -22.18
C ILE A 141 -2.27 22.81 -21.96
N SER A 142 -2.38 23.88 -22.76
CA SER A 142 -1.57 25.10 -22.59
C SER A 142 -1.88 25.89 -21.29
N LYS A 143 -2.93 25.52 -20.56
CA LYS A 143 -3.34 26.12 -19.28
C LYS A 143 -3.07 25.22 -18.07
N LEU A 144 -2.74 23.95 -18.27
CA LEU A 144 -2.33 23.07 -17.19
C LEU A 144 -0.97 23.55 -16.61
N PRO A 145 -0.73 23.39 -15.31
CA PRO A 145 0.59 23.64 -14.75
C PRO A 145 1.62 22.72 -15.40
N PRO A 146 2.91 23.12 -15.45
CA PRO A 146 3.98 22.22 -15.86
C PRO A 146 3.88 20.89 -15.10
N ARG A 147 4.08 19.78 -15.81
CA ARG A 147 4.04 18.47 -15.18
C ARG A 147 5.24 18.30 -14.25
N ILE A 148 4.95 17.99 -13.00
CA ILE A 148 5.93 17.76 -11.92
C ILE A 148 5.66 16.40 -11.27
N PRO A 149 6.67 15.71 -10.73
CA PRO A 149 6.46 14.43 -10.07
C PRO A 149 5.76 14.58 -8.72
N PHE A 150 5.21 13.47 -8.24
CA PHE A 150 4.74 13.35 -6.86
C PHE A 150 5.93 13.20 -5.92
N MET A 151 6.07 14.12 -4.96
CA MET A 151 7.24 14.26 -4.10
C MET A 151 6.87 14.73 -2.69
N ILE A 152 7.39 14.06 -1.66
CA ILE A 152 7.44 14.48 -0.26
C ILE A 152 8.61 15.45 -0.10
N GLY A 153 8.32 16.65 0.41
CA GLY A 153 9.28 17.73 0.55
C GLY A 153 9.60 18.43 -0.78
N GLY A 154 10.10 19.66 -0.69
CA GLY A 154 10.50 20.48 -1.84
C GLY A 154 11.85 20.09 -2.46
N ASN A 155 12.17 18.80 -2.53
CA ASN A 155 13.46 18.28 -3.02
C ASN A 155 13.57 18.32 -4.57
N GLU A 156 12.91 19.27 -5.22
CA GLU A 156 12.91 19.38 -6.69
C GLU A 156 14.32 19.64 -7.25
N ASP A 157 15.20 20.25 -6.45
CA ASP A 157 16.61 20.48 -6.79
C ASP A 157 17.43 19.18 -6.98
N LEU A 158 16.93 18.04 -6.49
CA LEU A 158 17.56 16.73 -6.65
C LEU A 158 17.04 15.96 -7.87
N ILE A 159 15.99 16.45 -8.51
CA ILE A 159 15.47 15.87 -9.75
C ILE A 159 16.38 16.34 -10.89
N THR A 160 16.97 15.38 -11.59
CA THR A 160 17.80 15.68 -12.75
C THR A 160 17.01 15.50 -14.03
N GLU A 161 17.02 16.52 -14.88
CA GLU A 161 16.50 16.41 -16.23
C GLU A 161 17.61 15.90 -17.16
N THR A 162 17.37 14.76 -17.81
CA THR A 162 18.30 14.14 -18.75
C THR A 162 17.67 14.13 -20.13
N THR A 163 18.36 14.72 -21.11
CA THR A 163 18.00 14.61 -22.51
C THR A 163 18.39 13.22 -23.02
N LEU A 164 17.39 12.38 -23.31
CA LEU A 164 17.56 11.03 -23.85
C LEU A 164 17.76 11.06 -25.38
N LEU A 165 17.08 11.97 -26.07
CA LEU A 165 17.27 12.25 -27.50
C LEU A 165 17.46 13.75 -27.67
N ASP A 166 18.65 14.15 -28.11
CA ASP A 166 19.07 15.55 -28.21
C ASP A 166 18.60 16.25 -29.49
N ASP A 167 18.83 17.56 -29.56
CA ASP A 167 18.59 18.41 -30.72
C ASP A 167 19.94 18.83 -31.35
N PRO A 168 20.44 18.12 -32.38
CA PRO A 168 19.87 16.94 -33.03
C PRO A 168 20.34 15.59 -32.46
N ALA A 169 19.55 14.54 -32.68
CA ALA A 169 19.85 13.14 -32.37
C ALA A 169 20.11 12.31 -33.64
N GLU A 170 20.77 11.16 -33.49
CA GLU A 170 20.92 10.17 -34.56
C GLU A 170 19.55 9.58 -34.95
N VAL A 171 19.33 9.39 -36.25
CA VAL A 171 18.10 8.80 -36.78
C VAL A 171 18.38 7.95 -38.01
N ALA A 172 17.68 6.82 -38.08
CA ALA A 172 17.55 6.04 -39.31
C ALA A 172 16.15 6.26 -39.89
N VAL A 173 16.05 6.56 -41.19
CA VAL A 173 14.76 6.81 -41.85
C VAL A 173 14.53 5.94 -43.07
N LEU A 174 13.26 5.56 -43.29
CA LEU A 174 12.81 4.84 -44.48
C LEU A 174 11.51 5.47 -44.97
N VAL A 175 11.47 5.91 -46.23
CA VAL A 175 10.19 6.17 -46.90
C VAL A 175 9.67 4.83 -47.41
N PRO A 176 8.62 4.24 -46.78
CA PRO A 176 8.21 2.89 -47.11
C PRO A 176 7.60 2.84 -48.52
N THR A 177 7.97 1.81 -49.27
CA THR A 177 7.45 1.48 -50.60
C THR A 177 7.33 -0.04 -50.74
N THR A 178 6.68 -0.51 -51.80
CA THR A 178 6.66 -1.95 -52.12
C THR A 178 8.03 -2.45 -52.59
N GLU A 179 8.85 -1.59 -53.17
CA GLU A 179 10.16 -1.90 -53.73
C GLU A 179 11.22 -2.15 -52.65
N ASN A 180 11.18 -1.38 -51.56
CA ASN A 180 12.09 -1.54 -50.41
C ASN A 180 11.52 -2.42 -49.28
N GLY A 181 10.35 -3.03 -49.51
CA GLY A 181 9.67 -3.89 -48.53
C GLY A 181 9.10 -3.14 -47.31
N GLY A 182 9.09 -1.80 -47.33
CA GLY A 182 8.56 -0.97 -46.26
C GLY A 182 7.08 -1.21 -45.99
N ASP A 183 6.32 -1.66 -46.99
CA ASP A 183 4.91 -2.03 -46.87
C ASP A 183 4.65 -3.31 -46.03
N GLN A 184 5.70 -4.10 -45.78
CA GLN A 184 5.63 -5.39 -45.09
C GLN A 184 6.16 -5.37 -43.65
N LEU A 185 6.73 -4.24 -43.21
CA LEU A 185 7.38 -4.13 -41.90
C LEU A 185 6.40 -4.21 -40.71
N GLY A 186 5.11 -3.95 -40.93
CA GLY A 186 4.10 -3.94 -39.87
C GLY A 186 4.49 -3.02 -38.71
N ILE A 187 4.53 -3.56 -37.50
CA ILE A 187 5.04 -2.88 -36.29
C ILE A 187 6.45 -3.34 -35.90
N GLU A 188 7.05 -4.31 -36.58
CA GLU A 188 8.34 -4.88 -36.14
C GLU A 188 9.45 -3.82 -36.14
N TRP A 189 9.40 -2.90 -37.10
CA TRP A 189 10.31 -1.77 -37.22
C TRP A 189 10.25 -0.77 -36.06
N THR A 190 9.29 -0.86 -35.14
CA THR A 190 9.22 0.03 -33.96
C THR A 190 9.88 -0.59 -32.72
N THR A 191 10.30 -1.85 -32.80
CA THR A 191 10.87 -2.61 -31.68
C THR A 191 12.39 -2.44 -31.58
N THR A 192 12.95 -2.71 -30.40
CA THR A 192 14.41 -2.72 -30.16
C THR A 192 15.14 -3.85 -30.88
N GLN A 193 14.44 -4.90 -31.31
CA GLN A 193 15.05 -6.07 -31.95
C GLN A 193 15.22 -5.93 -33.47
N PHE A 194 14.50 -4.98 -34.08
CA PHE A 194 14.59 -4.78 -35.52
C PHE A 194 15.92 -4.17 -35.91
N VAL A 195 16.46 -4.64 -37.03
CA VAL A 195 17.75 -4.23 -37.59
C VAL A 195 17.47 -3.55 -38.93
N GLU A 196 17.95 -2.31 -39.07
CA GLU A 196 17.81 -1.52 -40.28
C GLU A 196 18.51 -2.18 -41.48
N THR A 197 17.84 -2.21 -42.62
CA THR A 197 18.43 -2.66 -43.89
C THR A 197 19.25 -1.53 -44.53
N ALA A 198 19.94 -1.83 -45.63
CA ALA A 198 20.72 -0.83 -46.38
C ALA A 198 19.87 0.30 -47.01
N ASP A 199 18.54 0.11 -47.11
CA ASP A 199 17.62 1.12 -47.64
C ASP A 199 17.26 2.20 -46.60
N TRP A 200 17.58 1.98 -45.33
CA TRP A 200 17.41 2.98 -44.28
C TRP A 200 18.51 4.03 -44.37
N ILE A 201 18.11 5.29 -44.55
CA ILE A 201 18.99 6.44 -44.64
C ILE A 201 19.38 6.87 -43.23
N GLN A 202 20.67 6.86 -42.93
CA GLN A 202 21.21 7.34 -41.66
C GLN A 202 21.41 8.85 -41.71
N GLY A 203 21.12 9.54 -40.62
CA GLY A 203 21.32 10.99 -40.51
C GLY A 203 21.02 11.50 -39.11
N THR A 204 20.61 12.77 -39.04
CA THR A 204 20.23 13.43 -37.80
C THR A 204 18.79 13.96 -37.85
N THR A 205 18.16 14.11 -36.69
CA THR A 205 16.80 14.67 -36.56
C THR A 205 16.68 16.08 -37.13
N GLY A 206 15.45 16.49 -37.45
CA GLY A 206 15.22 17.56 -38.42
C GLY A 206 15.04 16.94 -39.81
N VAL A 207 14.24 15.87 -39.87
CA VAL A 207 13.96 15.14 -41.11
C VAL A 207 12.81 15.84 -41.81
N GLY A 208 12.99 16.22 -43.07
CA GLY A 208 11.95 16.96 -43.77
C GLY A 208 12.37 17.44 -45.14
N PHE A 209 11.53 18.29 -45.73
CA PHE A 209 11.83 19.00 -46.97
C PHE A 209 10.95 20.25 -47.10
N GLU A 210 11.36 21.18 -47.96
CA GLU A 210 10.48 22.23 -48.50
C GLU A 210 10.74 22.37 -50.01
N THR A 211 9.69 22.27 -50.83
CA THR A 211 9.78 22.49 -52.29
C THR A 211 10.04 23.96 -52.64
N SER A 212 9.73 24.88 -51.72
CA SER A 212 10.08 26.29 -51.76
C SER A 212 10.53 26.71 -50.35
N PRO A 213 11.84 26.82 -50.08
CA PRO A 213 12.37 27.08 -48.74
C PRO A 213 11.70 28.28 -48.06
N SER A 214 11.16 28.06 -46.86
CA SER A 214 10.46 29.08 -46.09
C SER A 214 10.65 28.91 -44.58
N THR A 215 9.84 28.10 -43.93
CA THR A 215 9.63 28.05 -42.48
C THR A 215 10.45 26.95 -41.84
N PHE A 216 10.70 25.86 -42.56
CA PHE A 216 11.39 24.68 -42.04
C PHE A 216 12.86 24.60 -42.46
N ALA A 217 13.29 25.36 -43.47
CA ALA A 217 14.64 25.30 -44.03
C ALA A 217 15.79 25.38 -43.00
N SER A 218 15.64 26.12 -41.89
CA SER A 218 16.66 26.20 -40.83
C SER A 218 16.63 25.03 -39.83
N LEU A 219 15.57 24.23 -39.85
CA LEU A 219 15.36 23.05 -38.99
C LEU A 219 15.62 21.73 -39.71
N ILE A 220 15.66 21.73 -41.06
CA ILE A 220 15.93 20.53 -41.84
C ILE A 220 17.43 20.23 -41.82
N GLN A 221 17.80 19.11 -41.21
CA GLN A 221 19.15 18.56 -41.20
C GLN A 221 19.29 17.36 -42.13
N LEU A 222 18.24 16.54 -42.24
CA LEU A 222 18.15 15.43 -43.17
C LEU A 222 17.06 15.73 -44.20
N ASP A 223 17.50 16.13 -45.40
CA ASP A 223 16.60 16.41 -46.52
C ASP A 223 16.13 15.09 -47.16
N VAL A 224 14.81 14.89 -47.16
CA VAL A 224 14.14 13.73 -47.77
C VAL A 224 13.28 14.11 -48.98
N LEU A 225 13.53 15.28 -49.59
CA LEU A 225 12.77 15.74 -50.75
C LEU A 225 12.74 14.71 -51.88
N GLU A 226 13.90 14.20 -52.29
CA GLU A 226 14.01 13.29 -53.44
C GLU A 226 13.39 11.90 -53.17
N THR A 227 13.29 11.51 -51.91
CA THR A 227 12.83 10.17 -51.50
C THR A 227 11.37 10.14 -51.06
N MET A 228 10.86 11.23 -50.49
CA MET A 228 9.49 11.32 -49.97
C MET A 228 8.54 12.03 -50.95
N PHE A 229 8.94 13.17 -51.52
CA PHE A 229 8.05 13.97 -52.37
C PHE A 229 7.66 13.23 -53.64
N GLY A 230 6.35 13.17 -53.91
CA GLY A 230 5.76 12.43 -55.01
C GLY A 230 5.76 10.90 -54.85
N GLN A 231 6.38 10.37 -53.79
CA GLN A 231 6.50 8.93 -53.56
C GLN A 231 5.50 8.44 -52.50
N ASN A 232 5.58 8.99 -51.28
CA ASN A 232 4.72 8.58 -50.18
C ASN A 232 4.53 9.74 -49.18
N GLY A 233 3.33 9.85 -48.61
CA GLY A 233 3.05 10.82 -47.54
C GLY A 233 3.48 10.33 -46.15
N SER A 234 4.06 9.14 -46.05
CA SER A 234 4.57 8.54 -44.80
C SER A 234 6.08 8.40 -44.83
N ILE A 235 6.70 8.49 -43.65
CA ILE A 235 8.11 8.17 -43.42
C ILE A 235 8.25 7.45 -42.07
N TYR A 236 9.08 6.42 -42.01
CA TYR A 236 9.47 5.74 -40.77
C TYR A 236 10.78 6.29 -40.27
N MET A 237 10.88 6.54 -38.96
CA MET A 237 12.06 7.08 -38.30
C MET A 237 12.34 6.25 -37.05
N ARG A 238 13.58 5.81 -36.85
CA ARG A 238 14.03 5.10 -35.65
C ARG A 238 15.14 5.88 -34.98
N LEU A 239 14.96 6.16 -33.70
CA LEU A 239 15.87 6.94 -32.87
C LEU A 239 16.31 6.10 -31.67
N PRO A 240 17.51 5.51 -31.69
CA PRO A 240 18.03 4.77 -30.55
C PRO A 240 18.45 5.74 -29.43
N PHE A 241 18.25 5.33 -28.18
CA PHE A 241 18.78 6.02 -27.01
C PHE A 241 19.06 5.04 -25.87
N GLU A 242 19.87 5.46 -24.90
CA GLU A 242 20.26 4.63 -23.75
C GLU A 242 19.60 5.15 -22.46
N VAL A 243 19.21 4.23 -21.58
CA VAL A 243 18.76 4.54 -20.22
C VAL A 243 19.44 3.58 -19.25
N ASP A 244 20.29 4.09 -18.36
CA ASP A 244 21.07 3.24 -17.44
C ASP A 244 20.16 2.60 -16.36
N ASN A 245 19.43 3.43 -15.63
CA ASN A 245 18.50 2.99 -14.59
C ASN A 245 17.08 3.49 -14.88
N THR A 246 16.22 2.58 -15.31
CA THR A 246 14.83 2.89 -15.64
C THR A 246 13.97 3.07 -14.39
N ALA A 247 14.39 2.54 -13.23
CA ALA A 247 13.66 2.68 -11.98
C ALA A 247 13.65 4.14 -11.47
N ASP A 248 14.68 4.92 -11.80
CA ASP A 248 14.81 6.30 -11.35
C ASP A 248 13.98 7.27 -12.21
N VAL A 249 13.52 6.84 -13.39
CA VAL A 249 12.76 7.68 -14.32
C VAL A 249 11.35 7.89 -13.78
N ILE A 250 11.10 9.09 -13.27
CA ILE A 250 9.81 9.49 -12.70
C ILE A 250 8.93 10.25 -13.70
N GLN A 251 9.52 10.77 -14.78
CA GLN A 251 8.80 11.46 -15.84
C GLN A 251 9.46 11.23 -17.20
N LEU A 252 8.65 11.10 -18.25
CA LEU A 252 9.12 10.95 -19.64
C LEU A 252 8.32 11.89 -20.57
N THR A 253 8.99 12.77 -21.30
CA THR A 253 8.35 13.76 -22.18
C THR A 253 8.93 13.70 -23.59
N LEU A 254 8.05 13.49 -24.58
CA LEU A 254 8.38 13.66 -26.01
C LEU A 254 8.06 15.11 -26.42
N ASN A 255 9.07 15.85 -26.87
CA ASN A 255 8.87 17.14 -27.49
C ASN A 255 8.94 16.99 -29.02
N MET A 256 7.81 17.21 -29.70
CA MET A 256 7.74 17.01 -31.14
C MET A 256 7.54 18.34 -31.87
N ARG A 257 8.50 18.73 -32.72
CA ARG A 257 8.23 19.67 -33.82
C ARG A 257 7.86 18.83 -35.04
N PHE A 258 6.73 19.14 -35.65
CA PHE A 258 6.24 18.38 -36.79
C PHE A 258 5.30 19.21 -37.63
N ASP A 259 5.29 18.95 -38.93
CA ASP A 259 4.36 19.59 -39.86
C ASP A 259 2.94 19.04 -39.64
N ASP A 260 2.46 18.06 -40.40
CA ASP A 260 1.04 17.71 -40.33
C ASP A 260 0.66 16.73 -39.21
N GLY A 261 1.32 15.57 -39.14
CA GLY A 261 0.96 14.53 -38.18
C GLY A 261 2.04 13.49 -37.97
N PHE A 262 1.84 12.64 -36.97
CA PHE A 262 2.73 11.52 -36.67
C PHE A 262 2.04 10.45 -35.82
N VAL A 263 2.66 9.28 -35.75
CA VAL A 263 2.43 8.26 -34.70
C VAL A 263 3.78 7.93 -34.06
N ALA A 264 3.84 7.94 -32.74
CA ALA A 264 5.04 7.62 -31.97
C ALA A 264 4.89 6.29 -31.24
N TYR A 265 5.98 5.52 -31.22
CA TYR A 265 6.10 4.25 -30.55
C TYR A 265 7.33 4.25 -29.65
N LEU A 266 7.21 3.65 -28.47
CA LEU A 266 8.32 3.40 -27.57
C LEU A 266 8.50 1.89 -27.43
N ASN A 267 9.64 1.38 -27.86
CA ASN A 267 9.99 -0.05 -27.77
C ASN A 267 8.91 -1.01 -28.31
N GLY A 268 8.21 -0.63 -29.38
CA GLY A 268 7.17 -1.45 -30.01
C GLY A 268 5.73 -1.00 -29.73
N GLU A 269 5.47 -0.26 -28.65
CA GLU A 269 4.12 0.13 -28.26
C GLU A 269 3.78 1.55 -28.71
N ARG A 270 2.57 1.77 -29.24
CA ARG A 270 2.10 3.10 -29.63
C ARG A 270 1.86 3.97 -28.40
N VAL A 271 2.63 5.04 -28.25
CA VAL A 271 2.57 5.91 -27.06
C VAL A 271 1.94 7.28 -27.33
N ALA A 272 1.98 7.77 -28.57
CA ALA A 272 1.34 9.03 -28.95
C ALA A 272 0.97 9.07 -30.44
N ALA A 273 0.03 9.95 -30.80
CA ALA A 273 -0.25 10.28 -32.18
C ALA A 273 -0.85 11.68 -32.30
N PHE A 274 -0.63 12.32 -33.44
CA PHE A 274 -1.24 13.60 -33.77
C PHE A 274 -1.64 13.63 -35.24
N ASN A 275 -2.88 14.04 -35.54
CA ASN A 275 -3.45 14.02 -36.89
C ASN A 275 -3.24 12.69 -37.64
N ALA A 276 -3.18 11.57 -36.92
CA ALA A 276 -3.10 10.25 -37.53
C ALA A 276 -4.51 9.72 -37.85
N PRO A 277 -4.70 8.99 -38.97
CA PRO A 277 -5.93 8.24 -39.19
C PRO A 277 -6.07 7.12 -38.15
N SER A 278 -7.30 6.68 -37.90
CA SER A 278 -7.58 5.60 -36.94
C SER A 278 -6.94 4.27 -37.35
N ASP A 279 -6.98 3.97 -38.66
CA ASP A 279 -6.29 2.82 -39.25
C ASP A 279 -4.97 3.30 -39.86
N ILE A 280 -3.87 3.00 -39.17
CA ILE A 280 -2.54 3.38 -39.63
C ILE A 280 -1.97 2.30 -40.57
N ALA A 281 -1.45 2.72 -41.72
CA ALA A 281 -0.78 1.90 -42.71
C ALA A 281 0.51 2.58 -43.17
N TRP A 282 1.38 1.86 -43.86
CA TRP A 282 2.67 2.36 -44.36
C TRP A 282 2.57 3.56 -45.30
N ASN A 283 1.42 3.76 -45.95
CA ASN A 283 1.15 4.87 -46.86
C ASN A 283 0.07 5.83 -46.34
N SER A 284 -0.21 5.79 -45.03
CA SER A 284 -1.15 6.73 -44.43
C SER A 284 -0.66 8.17 -44.58
N VAL A 285 -1.62 9.09 -44.57
CA VAL A 285 -1.39 10.54 -44.61
C VAL A 285 -2.03 11.18 -43.39
N ALA A 286 -1.56 12.36 -43.01
CA ALA A 286 -2.14 13.09 -41.88
C ALA A 286 -3.61 13.44 -42.16
N SER A 287 -4.49 13.33 -41.18
CA SER A 287 -5.92 13.59 -41.28
C SER A 287 -6.26 15.08 -41.45
N ALA A 288 -5.37 15.96 -41.01
CA ALA A 288 -5.50 17.41 -41.07
C ALA A 288 -4.14 18.08 -41.17
N SER A 289 -4.10 19.31 -41.68
CA SER A 289 -2.87 20.11 -41.74
C SER A 289 -2.61 20.81 -40.42
N ARG A 290 -1.34 21.07 -40.10
CA ARG A 290 -0.95 21.96 -39.01
C ARG A 290 -0.45 23.28 -39.58
N LEU A 291 -0.61 24.37 -38.83
CA LEU A 291 -0.02 25.65 -39.23
C LEU A 291 1.49 25.59 -39.11
N ASN A 292 2.22 26.03 -40.13
CA ASN A 292 3.70 26.02 -40.12
C ASN A 292 4.26 26.81 -38.93
N SER A 293 3.57 27.88 -38.49
CA SER A 293 3.92 28.66 -37.29
C SER A 293 3.82 27.89 -35.97
N ASP A 294 3.02 26.82 -35.93
CA ASP A 294 2.92 25.90 -34.80
C ASP A 294 3.84 24.70 -34.99
N ALA A 295 4.06 24.26 -36.23
CA ALA A 295 4.89 23.11 -36.58
C ALA A 295 6.36 23.26 -36.11
N VAL A 296 6.89 24.48 -36.14
CA VAL A 296 8.25 24.81 -35.66
C VAL A 296 8.38 24.87 -34.13
N LYS A 297 7.27 24.85 -33.40
CA LYS A 297 7.27 24.90 -31.94
C LYS A 297 7.17 23.48 -31.38
N PRO A 298 8.00 23.11 -30.39
CA PRO A 298 7.89 21.81 -29.77
C PRO A 298 6.52 21.68 -29.09
N LEU A 299 5.81 20.61 -29.41
CA LEU A 299 4.65 20.15 -28.66
C LEU A 299 5.13 19.13 -27.64
N ALA A 300 5.05 19.46 -26.36
CA ALA A 300 5.35 18.54 -25.27
C ALA A 300 4.21 17.53 -25.12
N ILE A 301 4.55 16.25 -25.14
CA ILE A 301 3.63 15.12 -25.01
C ILE A 301 4.13 14.28 -23.84
N ASP A 302 3.29 14.13 -22.83
CA ASP A 302 3.62 13.31 -21.68
C ASP A 302 3.53 11.81 -22.03
N LEU A 303 4.64 11.12 -21.83
CA LEU A 303 4.77 9.68 -21.98
C LEU A 303 4.99 8.98 -20.64
N THR A 304 4.83 9.68 -19.51
CA THR A 304 5.17 9.16 -18.16
C THR A 304 4.44 7.86 -17.82
N LYS A 305 3.18 7.68 -18.26
CA LYS A 305 2.47 6.41 -18.07
C LYS A 305 3.09 5.22 -18.80
N TYR A 306 3.88 5.48 -19.86
CA TYR A 306 4.58 4.47 -20.66
C TYR A 306 6.05 4.26 -20.21
N ARG A 307 6.50 4.89 -19.12
CA ARG A 307 7.87 4.70 -18.60
C ARG A 307 8.21 3.24 -18.29
N HIS A 308 7.20 2.42 -17.98
CA HIS A 308 7.33 0.98 -17.75
C HIS A 308 7.79 0.21 -19.00
N LEU A 309 7.73 0.82 -20.20
CA LEU A 309 8.26 0.27 -21.43
C LEU A 309 9.77 0.48 -21.59
N LEU A 310 10.37 1.39 -20.81
CA LEU A 310 11.81 1.59 -20.82
C LEU A 310 12.52 0.35 -20.27
N VAL A 311 13.60 -0.06 -20.93
CA VAL A 311 14.47 -1.14 -20.47
C VAL A 311 15.86 -0.60 -20.15
N PRO A 312 16.59 -1.16 -19.17
CA PRO A 312 17.99 -0.80 -18.96
C PRO A 312 18.82 -1.04 -20.23
N GLY A 313 19.62 -0.05 -20.60
CA GLY A 313 20.39 -0.03 -21.84
C GLY A 313 19.61 0.52 -23.03
N GLN A 314 19.68 -0.19 -24.16
CA GLN A 314 19.23 0.33 -25.45
C GLN A 314 17.70 0.32 -25.58
N ASN A 315 17.16 1.49 -25.93
CA ASN A 315 15.76 1.75 -26.21
C ASN A 315 15.61 2.37 -27.62
N VAL A 316 14.40 2.35 -28.17
CA VAL A 316 14.08 2.97 -29.46
C VAL A 316 12.79 3.79 -29.35
N LEU A 317 12.88 5.07 -29.72
CA LEU A 317 11.72 5.88 -30.08
C LEU A 317 11.54 5.76 -31.59
N ALA A 318 10.38 5.27 -32.03
CA ALA A 318 10.06 5.15 -33.44
C ALA A 318 8.91 6.10 -33.81
N ILE A 319 9.06 6.84 -34.91
CA ILE A 319 8.07 7.81 -35.39
C ILE A 319 7.65 7.44 -36.81
N GLN A 320 6.35 7.25 -37.05
CA GLN A 320 5.78 7.34 -38.39
C GLN A 320 5.37 8.79 -38.62
N GLY A 321 6.17 9.53 -39.39
CA GLY A 321 5.85 10.88 -39.83
C GLY A 321 4.80 10.86 -40.94
N LEU A 322 3.79 11.74 -40.85
CA LEU A 322 2.69 11.82 -41.78
C LEU A 322 2.61 13.23 -42.37
N ASN A 323 2.64 13.31 -43.70
CA ASN A 323 2.37 14.49 -44.50
C ASN A 323 0.90 14.43 -45.00
N ARG A 324 0.29 15.56 -45.40
CA ARG A 324 -1.10 15.57 -45.94
C ARG A 324 -1.30 14.74 -47.19
N SER A 325 -0.26 14.67 -48.03
CA SER A 325 -0.25 13.88 -49.25
C SER A 325 1.18 13.68 -49.70
N ALA A 326 1.42 12.74 -50.61
CA ALA A 326 2.74 12.54 -51.20
C ALA A 326 3.26 13.78 -51.94
N ASN A 327 2.39 14.67 -52.43
CA ASN A 327 2.77 15.86 -53.20
C ASN A 327 2.64 17.17 -52.40
N HIS A 328 2.52 17.10 -51.08
CA HIS A 328 2.48 18.32 -50.27
C HIS A 328 3.83 19.04 -50.31
N SER A 329 3.81 20.37 -50.15
CA SER A 329 4.96 21.22 -50.45
C SER A 329 6.12 21.08 -49.46
N ASP A 330 5.82 20.57 -48.27
CA ASP A 330 6.68 20.62 -47.10
C ASP A 330 6.41 19.43 -46.17
N ALA A 331 7.42 19.09 -45.37
CA ALA A 331 7.36 18.13 -44.27
C ALA A 331 8.43 18.48 -43.22
N LEU A 332 8.14 18.23 -41.95
CA LEU A 332 9.09 18.34 -40.85
C LEU A 332 8.76 17.29 -39.78
N PHE A 333 9.78 16.58 -39.32
CA PHE A 333 9.72 15.65 -38.18
C PHE A 333 11.00 15.78 -37.34
N TYR A 334 10.83 16.27 -36.12
CA TYR A 334 11.95 16.63 -35.24
C TYR A 334 11.59 16.33 -33.78
N PRO A 335 11.71 15.07 -33.36
CA PRO A 335 11.51 14.67 -31.96
C PRO A 335 12.74 15.00 -31.11
N THR A 336 12.51 15.37 -29.86
CA THR A 336 13.47 15.23 -28.75
C THR A 336 12.78 14.51 -27.59
N LEU A 337 13.54 13.82 -26.77
CA LEU A 337 13.01 13.03 -25.66
C LEU A 337 13.78 13.37 -24.39
N VAL A 338 13.05 13.68 -23.34
CA VAL A 338 13.62 14.10 -22.06
C VAL A 338 13.01 13.26 -20.95
N ALA A 339 13.86 12.74 -20.07
CA ALA A 339 13.45 12.10 -18.84
C ALA A 339 13.78 13.00 -17.64
N ARG A 340 12.95 12.94 -16.61
CA ARG A 340 13.36 13.38 -15.27
C ARG A 340 13.59 12.17 -14.41
N SER A 341 14.74 12.16 -13.75
CA SER A 341 15.16 11.06 -12.90
C SER A 341 15.41 11.54 -11.48
N ALA A 342 15.03 10.70 -10.54
CA ALA A 342 15.25 10.85 -9.11
C ALA A 342 16.21 9.76 -8.62
N ALA A 343 17.45 9.79 -9.13
CA ALA A 343 18.49 8.89 -8.63
C ALA A 343 18.88 9.30 -7.20
N ASP A 344 18.88 8.34 -6.27
CA ASP A 344 19.33 8.51 -4.89
C ASP A 344 18.64 9.66 -4.11
N LEU A 345 17.33 9.85 -4.29
CA LEU A 345 16.60 10.75 -3.39
C LEU A 345 16.78 10.27 -1.94
N PRO A 346 17.28 11.12 -1.03
CA PRO A 346 17.33 10.75 0.37
C PRO A 346 15.90 10.49 0.86
N ILE A 347 15.70 9.36 1.54
CA ILE A 347 14.43 9.07 2.19
C ILE A 347 14.19 10.17 3.23
N PRO A 348 13.10 10.96 3.12
CA PRO A 348 12.84 12.02 4.09
C PRO A 348 12.69 11.43 5.49
N GLU A 349 13.46 11.95 6.45
CA GLU A 349 13.37 11.57 7.86
C GLU A 349 12.72 12.70 8.66
N TYR A 350 11.75 12.34 9.50
CA TYR A 350 11.06 13.25 10.41
C TYR A 350 11.17 12.76 11.85
N SER A 351 11.18 13.70 12.79
CA SER A 351 11.03 13.39 14.21
C SER A 351 9.87 14.20 14.79
N THR A 352 9.04 13.58 15.61
CA THR A 352 7.88 14.22 16.23
C THR A 352 7.68 13.73 17.64
N ASN A 353 7.09 14.57 18.50
CA ASN A 353 6.58 14.15 19.81
C ASN A 353 5.04 14.08 19.82
N GLU A 354 4.43 14.17 18.64
CA GLU A 354 3.00 14.01 18.40
C GLU A 354 2.69 12.64 17.78
N ARG A 355 1.41 12.26 17.80
CA ARG A 355 0.89 11.00 17.22
C ARG A 355 0.64 11.08 15.72
N GLN A 356 1.15 12.14 15.10
CA GLN A 356 1.01 12.43 13.69
C GLN A 356 2.20 13.27 13.22
N VAL A 357 2.43 13.27 11.92
CA VAL A 357 3.35 14.19 11.26
C VAL A 357 2.63 14.85 10.08
N THR A 358 2.77 16.16 9.95
CA THR A 358 2.26 16.88 8.78
C THR A 358 3.35 16.91 7.71
N LEU A 359 3.06 16.31 6.57
CA LEU A 359 3.91 16.29 5.40
C LEU A 359 3.41 17.28 4.36
N GLN A 360 4.34 17.87 3.63
CA GLN A 360 4.05 18.74 2.50
C GLN A 360 4.88 18.28 1.32
N GLY A 361 4.38 18.55 0.12
CA GLY A 361 5.04 18.09 -1.08
C GLY A 361 4.43 18.66 -2.34
N SER A 362 4.86 18.12 -3.47
CA SER A 362 4.38 18.48 -4.79
C SER A 362 3.84 17.27 -5.54
N GLY A 363 2.94 17.50 -6.50
CA GLY A 363 2.31 16.47 -7.30
C GLY A 363 1.48 17.12 -8.40
N TRP A 364 1.53 16.57 -9.61
CA TRP A 364 0.76 17.14 -10.72
C TRP A 364 -0.74 16.91 -10.55
N VAL A 365 -1.54 17.59 -11.39
CA VAL A 365 -3.01 17.59 -11.31
C VAL A 365 -3.65 16.22 -11.57
N ASP A 366 -2.87 15.20 -11.95
CA ASP A 366 -3.32 13.82 -12.07
C ASP A 366 -3.44 13.09 -10.72
N VAL A 367 -2.86 13.62 -9.64
CA VAL A 367 -2.95 13.05 -8.29
C VAL A 367 -4.30 13.40 -7.65
N LYS A 368 -5.29 12.52 -7.74
CA LYS A 368 -6.59 12.74 -7.11
C LYS A 368 -6.55 12.56 -5.59
N GLU A 369 -5.81 11.56 -5.13
CA GLU A 369 -5.82 11.08 -3.75
C GLU A 369 -4.41 10.68 -3.29
N ILE A 370 -4.13 10.84 -1.99
CA ILE A 370 -2.91 10.35 -1.35
C ILE A 370 -3.30 9.32 -0.28
N ARG A 371 -2.72 8.12 -0.35
CA ARG A 371 -2.94 7.03 0.61
C ARG A 371 -1.69 6.70 1.40
N LEU A 372 -1.86 6.16 2.60
CA LEU A 372 -0.78 5.54 3.36
C LEU A 372 -0.52 4.13 2.82
N GLY A 373 0.67 3.91 2.24
CA GLY A 373 1.08 2.65 1.63
C GLY A 373 1.01 1.47 2.60
N GLY A 374 0.67 0.29 2.09
CA GLY A 374 0.41 -0.90 2.90
C GLY A 374 -0.95 -0.90 3.61
N THR A 375 -1.76 0.14 3.47
CA THR A 375 -3.11 0.26 4.07
C THR A 375 -4.14 0.73 3.03
N SER A 376 -5.43 0.68 3.39
CA SER A 376 -6.51 1.32 2.62
C SER A 376 -6.80 2.75 3.09
N LEU A 377 -5.94 3.34 3.93
CA LEU A 377 -6.18 4.65 4.54
C LEU A 377 -5.93 5.77 3.53
N SER A 378 -7.01 6.43 3.12
CA SER A 378 -6.99 7.70 2.39
C SER A 378 -6.70 8.86 3.33
N LEU A 379 -5.68 9.67 3.02
CA LEU A 379 -5.32 10.83 3.82
C LEU A 379 -6.05 12.07 3.29
N PRO A 380 -6.73 12.86 4.14
CA PRO A 380 -7.30 14.13 3.73
C PRO A 380 -6.22 15.08 3.19
N VAL A 381 -6.27 15.34 1.87
CA VAL A 381 -5.29 16.19 1.20
C VAL A 381 -5.77 17.63 1.20
N LYS A 382 -4.92 18.53 1.71
CA LYS A 382 -5.06 19.97 1.52
C LYS A 382 -4.15 20.41 0.38
N TRP A 383 -4.73 20.83 -0.74
CA TRP A 383 -3.96 21.45 -1.81
C TRP A 383 -3.76 22.93 -1.49
N ASN A 384 -2.51 23.37 -1.44
CA ASN A 384 -2.12 24.76 -1.22
C ASN A 384 -2.00 25.54 -2.54
N SER A 385 -1.83 24.82 -3.65
CA SER A 385 -1.88 25.32 -5.03
C SER A 385 -2.39 24.20 -5.95
N ALA A 386 -2.42 24.43 -7.27
CA ALA A 386 -2.74 23.39 -8.24
C ALA A 386 -1.79 22.18 -8.18
N THR A 387 -0.61 22.29 -7.55
CA THR A 387 0.38 21.20 -7.53
C THR A 387 1.11 21.03 -6.20
N GLU A 388 0.78 21.78 -5.17
CA GLU A 388 1.38 21.66 -3.83
C GLU A 388 0.35 21.11 -2.85
N TRP A 389 0.71 20.06 -2.12
CA TRP A 389 -0.18 19.38 -1.18
C TRP A 389 0.38 19.39 0.24
N GLN A 390 -0.53 19.17 1.19
CA GLN A 390 -0.26 18.89 2.59
C GLN A 390 -1.16 17.74 3.04
N VAL A 391 -0.57 16.77 3.75
CA VAL A 391 -1.32 15.69 4.42
C VAL A 391 -0.84 15.56 5.86
N THR A 392 -1.69 15.01 6.72
CA THR A 392 -1.31 14.63 8.08
C THR A 392 -1.33 13.11 8.18
N VAL A 393 -0.18 12.52 8.48
CA VAL A 393 0.00 11.08 8.59
C VAL A 393 -0.06 10.68 10.06
N PRO A 394 -0.93 9.74 10.47
CA PRO A 394 -0.87 9.15 11.81
C PRO A 394 0.39 8.30 11.95
N VAL A 395 1.10 8.43 13.08
CA VAL A 395 2.35 7.69 13.33
C VAL A 395 2.32 6.97 14.67
N VAL A 396 3.05 5.86 14.74
CA VAL A 396 3.28 5.07 15.97
C VAL A 396 4.60 5.45 16.63
N SER A 397 4.76 5.09 17.91
CA SER A 397 5.95 5.39 18.70
C SER A 397 7.18 4.64 18.16
N GLY A 398 8.37 5.23 18.30
CA GLY A 398 9.62 4.68 17.76
C GLY A 398 9.88 5.08 16.31
N ARG A 399 10.96 4.53 15.75
CA ARG A 399 11.41 4.77 14.37
C ARG A 399 10.80 3.76 13.42
N HIS A 400 9.97 4.24 12.49
CA HIS A 400 9.25 3.41 11.52
C HIS A 400 9.36 3.96 10.10
N ASP A 401 9.36 3.05 9.15
CA ASP A 401 9.31 3.33 7.71
C ASP A 401 7.85 3.38 7.25
N TYR A 402 7.52 4.39 6.45
CA TYR A 402 6.19 4.62 5.89
C TYR A 402 6.32 4.89 4.38
N GLU A 403 5.20 4.80 3.67
CA GLU A 403 5.10 5.14 2.25
C GLU A 403 3.84 5.98 1.99
N LEU A 404 3.94 7.00 1.14
CA LEU A 404 2.77 7.65 0.55
C LEU A 404 2.57 7.18 -0.88
N GLN A 405 1.33 6.85 -1.24
CA GLN A 405 0.93 6.47 -2.59
C GLN A 405 0.03 7.55 -3.19
N ALA A 406 0.39 8.06 -4.37
CA ALA A 406 -0.44 8.95 -5.17
C ALA A 406 -1.35 8.13 -6.09
N ILE A 407 -2.65 8.40 -6.01
CA ILE A 407 -3.70 7.71 -6.76
C ILE A 407 -4.33 8.65 -7.77
N ASP A 408 -4.52 8.19 -9.00
CA ASP A 408 -5.13 8.98 -10.07
C ASP A 408 -6.67 8.97 -10.06
N PHE A 409 -7.28 9.61 -11.06
CA PHE A 409 -8.73 9.65 -11.24
C PHE A 409 -9.36 8.32 -11.68
N ASN A 410 -8.57 7.34 -12.12
CA ASN A 410 -9.02 5.97 -12.38
C ASN A 410 -8.96 5.09 -11.12
N GLY A 411 -8.27 5.55 -10.07
CA GLY A 411 -8.02 4.77 -8.86
C GLY A 411 -6.70 3.99 -8.89
N ASP A 412 -5.85 4.25 -9.88
CA ASP A 412 -4.57 3.56 -10.06
C ASP A 412 -3.46 4.28 -9.28
N VAL A 413 -2.53 3.50 -8.69
CA VAL A 413 -1.31 4.05 -8.07
C VAL A 413 -0.38 4.54 -9.18
N ILE A 414 -0.12 5.86 -9.21
CA ILE A 414 0.74 6.49 -10.23
C ILE A 414 2.14 6.83 -9.73
N ALA A 415 2.31 6.96 -8.41
CA ALA A 415 3.60 7.13 -7.75
C ALA A 415 3.54 6.64 -6.29
N SER A 416 4.70 6.26 -5.75
CA SER A 416 4.89 5.85 -4.36
C SER A 416 6.19 6.43 -3.84
N GLN A 417 6.22 6.89 -2.59
CA GLN A 417 7.42 7.46 -2.00
C GLN A 417 7.59 7.10 -0.53
N PRO A 418 8.75 6.52 -0.14
CA PRO A 418 9.03 6.20 1.24
C PRO A 418 9.44 7.43 2.05
N PHE A 419 9.21 7.37 3.36
CA PHE A 419 9.73 8.30 4.37
C PHE A 419 9.86 7.60 5.73
N VAL A 420 10.68 8.13 6.62
CA VAL A 420 10.88 7.60 7.97
C VAL A 420 10.36 8.60 8.99
N VAL A 421 9.68 8.11 10.02
CA VAL A 421 9.29 8.93 11.18
C VAL A 421 9.78 8.26 12.46
N ASP A 422 10.50 9.03 13.27
CA ASP A 422 10.84 8.70 14.66
C ASP A 422 9.93 9.49 15.61
N SER A 423 8.92 8.83 16.16
CA SER A 423 7.98 9.47 17.10
C SER A 423 8.29 9.13 18.55
N SER A 424 8.41 10.14 19.40
CA SER A 424 8.47 9.95 20.85
C SER A 424 7.08 9.92 21.50
N ALA A 425 5.99 9.97 20.73
CA ALA A 425 4.63 10.01 21.25
C ALA A 425 4.16 8.60 21.61
N THR A 426 4.04 8.32 22.91
CA THR A 426 3.47 7.06 23.38
C THR A 426 1.97 7.00 23.06
N ARG A 427 1.51 5.84 22.58
CA ARG A 427 0.09 5.52 22.41
C ARG A 427 -0.20 4.31 23.28
N PRO A 428 -0.52 4.52 24.58
CA PRO A 428 -0.96 3.46 25.48
C PRO A 428 -1.89 2.43 24.83
N ALA A 429 -2.86 2.85 24.01
CA ALA A 429 -3.75 1.91 23.31
C ALA A 429 -3.06 0.98 22.30
N ILE A 430 -1.98 1.41 21.63
CA ILE A 430 -1.20 0.56 20.71
C ILE A 430 -0.18 -0.24 21.50
N ASP A 431 0.56 0.45 22.37
CA ASP A 431 1.71 -0.12 23.06
C ASP A 431 1.26 -1.18 24.10
N GLN A 432 0.08 -1.00 24.70
CA GLN A 432 -0.33 -1.71 25.90
C GLN A 432 -1.67 -2.45 25.80
N LEU A 433 -2.55 -2.18 24.84
CA LEU A 433 -3.81 -2.93 24.74
C LEU A 433 -3.52 -4.33 24.16
N ARG A 434 -4.06 -5.38 24.78
CA ARG A 434 -3.98 -6.76 24.29
C ARG A 434 -5.36 -7.38 24.30
N ILE A 435 -5.64 -8.24 23.32
CA ILE A 435 -6.70 -9.24 23.48
C ILE A 435 -6.12 -10.28 24.43
N SER A 436 -6.73 -10.41 25.61
CA SER A 436 -6.26 -11.32 26.67
C SER A 436 -7.05 -12.62 26.72
N GLU A 437 -8.28 -12.63 26.20
CA GLU A 437 -9.12 -13.82 26.20
C GLU A 437 -10.06 -13.84 24.99
N ILE A 438 -10.25 -15.02 24.37
CA ILE A 438 -11.19 -15.25 23.26
C ILE A 438 -12.00 -16.50 23.58
N MET A 439 -13.30 -16.33 23.82
CA MET A 439 -14.25 -17.44 23.96
C MET A 439 -14.99 -17.60 22.63
N TYR A 440 -14.41 -18.37 21.72
CA TYR A 440 -14.96 -18.59 20.38
C TYR A 440 -15.94 -19.77 20.34
N HIS A 441 -15.73 -20.84 21.13
CA HIS A 441 -16.61 -22.03 21.14
C HIS A 441 -17.10 -22.36 22.58
N PRO A 442 -18.10 -21.62 23.10
CA PRO A 442 -18.57 -21.77 24.48
C PRO A 442 -19.19 -23.14 24.76
N ALA A 443 -19.26 -23.51 26.05
CA ALA A 443 -20.02 -24.68 26.49
C ALA A 443 -21.54 -24.52 26.24
N ASP A 444 -22.20 -25.66 26.04
CA ASP A 444 -23.66 -25.76 25.90
C ASP A 444 -24.41 -24.99 27.01
N PRO A 445 -25.56 -24.35 26.70
CA PRO A 445 -26.35 -23.63 27.69
C PRO A 445 -26.78 -24.49 28.87
N SER A 446 -26.59 -23.98 30.09
CA SER A 446 -27.09 -24.65 31.29
C SER A 446 -28.63 -24.69 31.33
N ALA A 447 -29.20 -25.56 32.16
CA ALA A 447 -30.67 -25.67 32.29
C ALA A 447 -31.35 -24.35 32.71
N ALA A 448 -30.66 -23.50 33.49
CA ALA A 448 -31.17 -22.18 33.89
C ALA A 448 -31.20 -21.21 32.69
N GLU A 449 -30.25 -21.35 31.78
CA GLU A 449 -30.03 -20.44 30.66
C GLU A 449 -30.95 -20.79 29.48
N LEU A 450 -31.16 -22.09 29.25
CA LEU A 450 -32.24 -22.61 28.42
C LEU A 450 -33.60 -22.11 28.90
N ALA A 451 -33.84 -22.11 30.22
CA ALA A 451 -35.08 -21.60 30.80
C ALA A 451 -35.24 -20.08 30.65
N ALA A 452 -34.14 -19.33 30.55
CA ALA A 452 -34.12 -17.90 30.27
C ALA A 452 -34.25 -17.56 28.78
N GLY A 453 -34.24 -18.57 27.90
CA GLY A 453 -34.44 -18.42 26.45
C GLY A 453 -33.15 -18.36 25.63
N PHE A 454 -31.99 -18.59 26.25
CA PHE A 454 -30.70 -18.69 25.55
C PHE A 454 -30.46 -20.15 25.19
N THR A 455 -30.73 -20.49 23.93
CA THR A 455 -30.66 -21.87 23.42
C THR A 455 -29.48 -22.13 22.51
N ASP A 456 -28.75 -21.09 22.16
CA ASP A 456 -27.57 -21.15 21.31
C ASP A 456 -26.31 -21.07 22.19
N ALA A 457 -25.28 -21.87 21.90
CA ALA A 457 -24.02 -21.79 22.63
C ALA A 457 -23.28 -20.48 22.28
N ASP A 458 -23.42 -20.03 21.03
CA ASP A 458 -22.79 -18.82 20.50
C ASP A 458 -23.30 -17.54 21.20
N ASP A 459 -24.47 -17.59 21.87
CA ASP A 459 -24.95 -16.48 22.73
C ASP A 459 -23.92 -16.09 23.82
N PHE A 460 -22.99 -16.98 24.14
CA PHE A 460 -22.01 -16.84 25.23
C PHE A 460 -20.58 -16.55 24.75
N GLU A 461 -20.39 -16.30 23.45
CA GLU A 461 -19.11 -15.83 22.90
C GLU A 461 -18.72 -14.45 23.48
N TYR A 462 -17.42 -14.25 23.67
CA TYR A 462 -16.87 -12.95 24.05
C TYR A 462 -15.40 -12.79 23.69
N ILE A 463 -14.96 -11.53 23.64
CA ILE A 463 -13.56 -11.12 23.57
C ILE A 463 -13.26 -10.26 24.80
N GLU A 464 -12.13 -10.54 25.47
CA GLU A 464 -11.57 -9.71 26.52
C GLU A 464 -10.37 -8.92 26.01
N LEU A 465 -10.31 -7.63 26.35
CA LEU A 465 -9.16 -6.78 26.13
C LEU A 465 -8.62 -6.23 27.45
N THR A 466 -7.31 -6.31 27.63
CA THR A 466 -6.60 -5.86 28.83
C THR A 466 -5.61 -4.76 28.49
N ASN A 467 -5.51 -3.74 29.36
CA ASN A 467 -4.36 -2.85 29.38
C ASN A 467 -3.16 -3.55 30.05
N ALA A 468 -2.29 -4.16 29.24
CA ALA A 468 -1.11 -4.90 29.66
C ALA A 468 0.08 -4.04 30.12
N GLY A 469 -0.01 -2.72 29.97
CA GLY A 469 1.10 -1.82 30.25
C GLY A 469 1.03 -1.15 31.62
N SER A 470 1.99 -0.27 31.89
CA SER A 470 2.14 0.40 33.18
C SER A 470 1.47 1.78 33.24
N THR A 471 0.88 2.26 32.14
CA THR A 471 0.21 3.57 32.08
C THR A 471 -1.27 3.43 31.73
N THR A 472 -2.09 4.38 32.17
CA THR A 472 -3.52 4.42 31.84
C THR A 472 -3.72 4.66 30.34
N ILE A 473 -4.56 3.83 29.69
CA ILE A 473 -5.11 4.14 28.37
C ILE A 473 -6.27 5.11 28.57
N ALA A 474 -6.07 6.36 28.14
CA ALA A 474 -7.06 7.42 28.31
C ALA A 474 -8.31 7.18 27.45
N ALA A 475 -9.47 7.66 27.90
CA ALA A 475 -10.74 7.47 27.20
C ALA A 475 -10.77 7.99 25.75
N GLY A 476 -10.01 9.04 25.47
CA GLY A 476 -9.86 9.59 24.12
C GLY A 476 -9.10 8.69 23.15
N GLU A 477 -8.39 7.66 23.61
CA GLU A 477 -7.63 6.74 22.75
C GLU A 477 -8.44 5.57 22.20
N LEU A 478 -9.51 5.20 22.89
CA LEU A 478 -10.37 4.07 22.50
C LEU A 478 -11.72 4.52 21.94
N VAL A 479 -12.16 5.75 22.22
CA VAL A 479 -13.47 6.23 21.73
C VAL A 479 -13.56 6.14 20.21
N GLY A 480 -14.56 5.41 19.71
CA GLY A 480 -14.78 5.22 18.28
C GLY A 480 -13.85 4.20 17.61
N ALA A 481 -12.87 3.62 18.31
CA ALA A 481 -12.13 2.48 17.80
C ALA A 481 -13.10 1.33 17.53
N SER A 482 -12.92 0.60 16.43
CA SER A 482 -13.86 -0.45 16.03
C SER A 482 -13.17 -1.66 15.45
N PHE A 483 -13.77 -2.83 15.67
CA PHE A 483 -13.39 -4.02 14.93
C PHE A 483 -13.76 -3.85 13.46
N THR A 484 -12.79 -4.12 12.59
CA THR A 484 -12.88 -4.03 11.12
C THR A 484 -12.84 -5.40 10.45
N ALA A 485 -12.56 -6.44 11.24
CA ALA A 485 -12.65 -7.85 10.89
C ALA A 485 -13.14 -8.66 12.12
N GLY A 486 -13.95 -9.69 11.87
CA GLY A 486 -14.59 -10.55 12.87
C GLY A 486 -15.95 -10.03 13.34
N ILE A 487 -15.95 -9.27 14.44
CA ILE A 487 -17.18 -8.76 15.08
C ILE A 487 -17.46 -7.29 14.75
N ASP A 488 -18.72 -6.87 14.89
CA ASP A 488 -19.12 -5.45 14.77
C ASP A 488 -19.25 -4.80 16.15
N PHE A 489 -18.17 -4.19 16.65
CA PHE A 489 -18.20 -3.42 17.89
C PHE A 489 -17.42 -2.12 17.77
N THR A 490 -17.98 -1.05 18.33
CA THR A 490 -17.33 0.26 18.44
C THR A 490 -17.20 0.64 19.90
N PHE A 491 -15.97 0.94 20.33
CA PHE A 491 -15.65 1.26 21.70
C PHE A 491 -16.30 2.58 22.14
N PRO A 492 -16.97 2.60 23.31
CA PRO A 492 -17.42 3.84 23.93
C PRO A 492 -16.22 4.62 24.48
N SER A 493 -16.47 5.81 25.01
CA SER A 493 -15.48 6.56 25.78
C SER A 493 -15.17 5.82 27.09
N ILE A 494 -14.06 5.08 27.13
CA ILE A 494 -13.65 4.28 28.28
C ILE A 494 -12.16 4.44 28.60
N GLU A 495 -11.85 4.68 29.88
CA GLU A 495 -10.48 4.70 30.38
C GLU A 495 -10.11 3.32 30.92
N LEU A 496 -8.94 2.79 30.55
CA LEU A 496 -8.42 1.52 31.07
C LEU A 496 -7.16 1.77 31.89
N GLN A 497 -7.25 1.51 33.19
CA GLN A 497 -6.09 1.53 34.09
C GLN A 497 -5.18 0.31 33.81
N PRO A 498 -3.88 0.36 34.17
CA PRO A 498 -2.98 -0.79 34.09
C PRO A 498 -3.58 -2.05 34.71
N GLY A 499 -3.54 -3.17 33.99
CA GLY A 499 -4.09 -4.46 34.40
C GLY A 499 -5.62 -4.55 34.43
N VAL A 500 -6.35 -3.53 33.96
CA VAL A 500 -7.81 -3.62 33.87
C VAL A 500 -8.22 -4.25 32.55
N ALA A 501 -9.09 -5.26 32.66
CA ALA A 501 -9.73 -5.96 31.56
C ALA A 501 -11.13 -5.41 31.27
N VAL A 502 -11.54 -5.45 30.01
CA VAL A 502 -12.90 -5.19 29.55
C VAL A 502 -13.36 -6.27 28.59
N VAL A 503 -14.63 -6.62 28.66
CA VAL A 503 -15.24 -7.70 27.90
C VAL A 503 -16.29 -7.16 26.94
N VAL A 504 -16.26 -7.65 25.70
CA VAL A 504 -17.30 -7.44 24.70
C VAL A 504 -17.90 -8.80 24.36
N ALA A 505 -19.20 -8.96 24.59
CA ALA A 505 -19.88 -10.25 24.42
C ALA A 505 -20.83 -10.26 23.21
N LYS A 506 -21.21 -11.45 22.73
CA LYS A 506 -22.26 -11.59 21.70
C LYS A 506 -23.60 -11.09 22.21
N ASN A 507 -24.01 -11.59 23.37
CA ASN A 507 -25.29 -11.30 23.99
C ASN A 507 -25.07 -10.91 25.46
N ALA A 508 -25.15 -9.60 25.73
CA ALA A 508 -24.91 -9.08 27.07
C ALA A 508 -25.84 -9.69 28.14
N ASN A 509 -27.07 -10.08 27.81
CA ASN A 509 -27.98 -10.68 28.78
C ASN A 509 -27.62 -12.14 29.07
N ALA A 510 -27.21 -12.89 28.04
CA ALA A 510 -26.74 -14.27 28.19
C ALA A 510 -25.43 -14.29 29.00
N PHE A 511 -24.47 -13.44 28.63
CA PHE A 511 -23.20 -13.27 29.34
C PHE A 511 -23.41 -12.97 30.83
N ASN A 512 -24.24 -11.97 31.17
CA ASN A 512 -24.52 -11.62 32.57
C ASN A 512 -25.26 -12.73 33.33
N LEU A 513 -26.00 -13.61 32.65
CA LEU A 513 -26.63 -14.75 33.32
C LEU A 513 -25.59 -15.82 33.68
N ARG A 514 -24.58 -16.03 32.83
CA ARG A 514 -23.50 -17.00 33.06
C ARG A 514 -22.42 -16.47 34.02
N TYR A 515 -22.11 -15.19 33.93
CA TYR A 515 -21.10 -14.50 34.75
C TYR A 515 -21.73 -13.38 35.59
N PRO A 516 -22.59 -13.70 36.58
CA PRO A 516 -23.40 -12.71 37.29
C PRO A 516 -22.60 -11.71 38.12
N ASP A 517 -21.36 -12.05 38.50
CA ASP A 517 -20.47 -11.22 39.30
C ASP A 517 -19.41 -10.48 38.45
N ASN A 518 -19.45 -10.61 37.12
CA ASN A 518 -18.51 -9.94 36.22
C ASN A 518 -18.87 -8.46 36.04
N SER A 519 -17.88 -7.57 36.27
CA SER A 519 -18.03 -6.12 36.06
C SER A 519 -17.25 -5.57 34.86
N ALA A 520 -16.61 -6.45 34.08
CA ALA A 520 -15.77 -6.08 32.95
C ALA A 520 -16.56 -5.90 31.64
N LEU A 521 -17.80 -6.40 31.56
CA LEU A 521 -18.65 -6.27 30.38
C LEU A 521 -18.95 -4.79 30.05
N ILE A 522 -18.52 -4.35 28.86
CA ILE A 522 -18.73 -2.96 28.38
C ILE A 522 -19.80 -2.85 27.29
N GLY A 523 -20.21 -3.97 26.69
CA GLY A 523 -21.26 -3.95 25.67
C GLY A 523 -21.38 -5.27 24.92
N ALA A 524 -22.35 -5.30 24.00
CA ALA A 524 -22.55 -6.39 23.06
C ALA A 524 -22.16 -5.97 21.64
N PHE A 525 -21.59 -6.88 20.86
CA PHE A 525 -21.32 -6.61 19.44
C PHE A 525 -22.59 -6.77 18.59
N ALA A 526 -22.78 -5.86 17.62
CA ALA A 526 -24.02 -5.67 16.87
C ALA A 526 -24.22 -6.68 15.72
N GLY A 527 -23.15 -7.34 15.31
CA GLY A 527 -23.06 -8.25 14.17
C GLY A 527 -21.76 -9.06 14.22
N GLY A 528 -21.67 -10.13 13.42
CA GLY A 528 -20.57 -11.11 13.48
C GLY A 528 -20.82 -12.26 14.47
N LEU A 529 -20.01 -13.31 14.37
CA LEU A 529 -19.84 -14.42 15.32
C LEU A 529 -18.35 -14.70 15.37
N LEU A 530 -17.89 -15.31 16.46
CA LEU A 530 -16.54 -15.87 16.48
C LEU A 530 -16.52 -17.21 15.73
N ASP A 531 -15.64 -17.37 14.74
CA ASP A 531 -15.59 -18.63 13.97
C ASP A 531 -14.93 -19.76 14.78
N ASN A 532 -15.68 -20.84 15.01
CA ASN A 532 -15.20 -22.04 15.69
C ASN A 532 -13.99 -22.71 15.01
N GLY A 533 -13.74 -22.45 13.73
CA GLY A 533 -12.55 -22.92 13.01
C GLY A 533 -11.39 -21.92 12.97
N GLY A 534 -11.49 -20.77 13.65
CA GLY A 534 -10.52 -19.69 13.58
C GLY A 534 -10.85 -18.59 12.58
N GLU A 535 -10.38 -17.38 12.85
CA GLU A 535 -10.53 -16.21 11.99
C GLU A 535 -9.52 -15.10 12.30
N ARG A 536 -9.60 -14.00 11.56
CA ARG A 536 -8.86 -12.77 11.84
C ARG A 536 -9.72 -11.75 12.58
N LEU A 537 -9.22 -11.22 13.69
CA LEU A 537 -9.79 -10.10 14.42
C LEU A 537 -8.88 -8.88 14.28
N THR A 538 -9.42 -7.77 13.78
CA THR A 538 -8.65 -6.51 13.61
C THR A 538 -9.39 -5.35 14.27
N LEU A 539 -8.83 -4.81 15.35
CA LEU A 539 -9.30 -3.59 16.00
C LEU A 539 -8.51 -2.40 15.45
N ALA A 540 -9.19 -1.39 14.92
CA ALA A 540 -8.57 -0.17 14.42
C ALA A 540 -9.11 1.08 15.13
N ASP A 541 -8.30 2.13 15.18
CA ASP A 541 -8.76 3.44 15.66
C ASP A 541 -9.71 4.13 14.64
N PRO A 542 -10.36 5.26 14.97
CA PRO A 542 -11.24 5.96 14.04
C PRO A 542 -10.58 6.45 12.74
N THR A 543 -9.24 6.47 12.67
CA THR A 543 -8.48 6.80 11.47
C THR A 543 -8.17 5.58 10.62
N GLY A 544 -8.52 4.37 11.08
CA GLY A 544 -8.23 3.11 10.39
C GLY A 544 -6.84 2.55 10.68
N LEU A 545 -6.08 3.12 11.63
CA LEU A 545 -4.81 2.56 12.05
C LEU A 545 -5.07 1.31 12.93
N PRO A 546 -4.50 0.14 12.63
CA PRO A 546 -4.68 -1.05 13.45
C PRO A 546 -4.07 -0.85 14.84
N LEU A 547 -4.88 -1.11 15.87
CA LEU A 547 -4.46 -1.18 17.28
C LEU A 547 -4.05 -2.61 17.64
N ILE A 548 -4.83 -3.60 17.22
CA ILE A 548 -4.59 -5.03 17.43
C ILE A 548 -5.01 -5.79 16.18
N ASP A 549 -4.22 -6.79 15.79
CA ASP A 549 -4.50 -7.67 14.66
C ASP A 549 -4.02 -9.09 14.99
N ILE A 550 -4.96 -10.03 15.06
CA ILE A 550 -4.71 -11.43 15.42
C ILE A 550 -5.45 -12.36 14.46
N VAL A 551 -4.81 -13.47 14.10
CA VAL A 551 -5.46 -14.63 13.49
C VAL A 551 -5.41 -15.77 14.50
N TYR A 552 -6.55 -16.24 14.99
CA TYR A 552 -6.65 -17.43 15.85
C TYR A 552 -7.14 -18.65 15.07
N ASP A 553 -6.89 -19.85 15.60
CA ASP A 553 -7.22 -21.13 14.96
C ASP A 553 -7.65 -22.17 16.02
N ASP A 554 -8.30 -23.26 15.59
CA ASP A 554 -8.71 -24.41 16.42
C ASP A 554 -7.67 -25.55 16.38
N ARG A 555 -6.58 -25.39 15.61
CA ARG A 555 -5.61 -26.45 15.31
C ARG A 555 -4.15 -26.00 15.39
N GLY A 556 -3.24 -26.96 15.26
CA GLY A 556 -1.81 -26.71 15.23
C GLY A 556 -1.30 -26.40 16.63
N ASP A 557 -0.64 -25.26 16.78
CA ASP A 557 -0.08 -24.81 18.05
C ASP A 557 -1.12 -24.15 18.97
N TRP A 558 -2.40 -24.09 18.55
CA TRP A 558 -3.49 -23.52 19.33
C TRP A 558 -4.10 -24.52 20.32
N PRO A 559 -4.50 -24.08 21.54
CA PRO A 559 -5.11 -24.95 22.54
C PRO A 559 -6.43 -25.59 22.09
N THR A 560 -6.39 -26.90 21.84
CA THR A 560 -7.58 -27.66 21.37
C THR A 560 -8.72 -27.74 22.40
N ALA A 561 -8.43 -27.60 23.69
CA ALA A 561 -9.48 -27.57 24.72
C ALA A 561 -10.38 -26.32 24.64
N ALA A 562 -9.95 -25.27 23.93
CA ALA A 562 -10.80 -24.12 23.63
C ALA A 562 -11.84 -24.41 22.51
N ASP A 563 -11.70 -25.52 21.78
CA ASP A 563 -12.62 -25.94 20.73
C ASP A 563 -13.74 -26.83 21.30
N GLY A 564 -14.76 -26.20 21.89
CA GLY A 564 -16.04 -26.85 22.21
C GLY A 564 -16.06 -27.68 23.50
N ALA A 565 -14.93 -27.76 24.23
CA ALA A 565 -14.92 -28.28 25.60
C ALA A 565 -15.29 -27.21 26.66
N GLY A 566 -15.57 -25.98 26.20
CA GLY A 566 -16.07 -24.87 27.01
C GLY A 566 -15.00 -23.96 27.58
N SER A 567 -13.71 -24.22 27.33
CA SER A 567 -12.63 -23.30 27.64
C SER A 567 -12.53 -22.19 26.59
N SER A 568 -11.96 -21.06 26.98
CA SER A 568 -11.52 -19.97 26.11
C SER A 568 -10.02 -20.08 25.82
N LEU A 569 -9.56 -19.36 24.80
CA LEU A 569 -8.16 -19.03 24.62
C LEU A 569 -7.79 -17.91 25.59
N GLU A 570 -6.80 -18.13 26.45
CA GLU A 570 -6.20 -17.12 27.33
C GLU A 570 -4.76 -16.83 26.91
N LEU A 571 -4.40 -15.55 26.82
CA LEU A 571 -3.04 -15.12 26.53
C LEU A 571 -2.16 -15.42 27.75
N ILE A 572 -1.06 -16.16 27.55
CA ILE A 572 -0.17 -16.61 28.62
C ILE A 572 0.59 -15.43 29.25
N ASP A 573 1.10 -14.52 28.42
CA ASP A 573 1.89 -13.37 28.85
C ASP A 573 1.32 -12.08 28.22
N LEU A 574 0.79 -11.20 29.06
CA LEU A 574 0.28 -9.89 28.64
C LEU A 574 1.37 -8.99 28.03
N ALA A 575 2.66 -9.24 28.32
CA ALA A 575 3.77 -8.53 27.69
C ALA A 575 4.06 -8.97 26.24
N THR A 576 3.36 -10.01 25.73
CA THR A 576 3.47 -10.48 24.33
C THR A 576 3.29 -9.30 23.37
N ALA A 577 4.22 -9.14 22.41
CA ALA A 577 4.12 -8.09 21.41
C ALA A 577 2.91 -8.31 20.48
N THR A 578 2.27 -7.25 20.00
CA THR A 578 1.03 -7.35 19.19
C THR A 578 1.22 -8.19 17.92
N ASN A 579 2.40 -8.17 17.31
CA ASN A 579 2.73 -8.97 16.12
C ASN A 579 2.93 -10.47 16.41
N GLU A 580 3.04 -10.88 17.67
CA GLU A 580 3.18 -12.27 18.10
C GLU A 580 1.83 -12.89 18.53
N LEU A 581 0.74 -12.11 18.54
CA LEU A 581 -0.57 -12.60 19.02
C LEU A 581 -1.16 -13.73 18.15
N SER A 582 -0.75 -13.84 16.88
CA SER A 582 -1.18 -14.92 15.98
C SER A 582 -0.36 -16.20 16.13
N ASN A 583 0.56 -16.26 17.10
CA ASN A 583 1.32 -17.46 17.44
C ASN A 583 0.57 -18.25 18.51
N GLY A 584 0.02 -19.42 18.15
CA GLY A 584 -0.77 -20.28 19.05
C GLY A 584 -0.04 -20.65 20.35
N LEU A 585 1.31 -20.74 20.32
CA LEU A 585 2.13 -21.02 21.51
C LEU A 585 2.10 -19.91 22.58
N ARG A 586 1.53 -18.75 22.28
CA ARG A 586 1.30 -17.66 23.24
C ARG A 586 0.00 -17.81 24.02
N TRP A 587 -0.82 -18.80 23.68
CA TRP A 587 -2.15 -19.01 24.22
C TRP A 587 -2.24 -20.33 24.97
N ARG A 588 -3.08 -20.37 26.00
CA ARG A 588 -3.46 -21.59 26.72
C ARG A 588 -4.98 -21.72 26.77
N ALA A 589 -5.48 -22.92 27.05
CA ALA A 589 -6.89 -23.09 27.38
C ALA A 589 -7.15 -22.65 28.83
N SER A 590 -8.23 -21.89 29.04
CA SER A 590 -8.72 -21.57 30.38
C SER A 590 -9.36 -22.77 31.07
N VAL A 591 -9.81 -22.57 32.31
CA VAL A 591 -10.77 -23.49 32.93
C VAL A 591 -12.08 -23.52 32.14
N PRO A 592 -12.82 -24.65 32.10
CA PRO A 592 -14.11 -24.69 31.43
C PRO A 592 -15.04 -23.60 31.95
N GLY A 593 -15.59 -22.81 31.03
CA GLY A 593 -16.37 -21.61 31.29
C GLY A 593 -15.59 -20.30 31.17
N GLY A 594 -14.28 -20.30 30.94
CA GLY A 594 -13.49 -19.07 30.81
C GLY A 594 -13.24 -18.32 32.12
N THR A 595 -12.45 -17.27 32.05
CA THR A 595 -12.11 -16.40 33.19
C THR A 595 -12.38 -14.91 32.93
N PRO A 596 -13.54 -14.55 32.33
CA PRO A 596 -13.74 -13.19 31.88
C PRO A 596 -13.73 -12.20 33.05
N GLY A 597 -13.08 -11.07 32.85
CA GLY A 597 -12.92 -9.97 33.80
C GLY A 597 -11.99 -10.28 34.97
N THR A 598 -11.43 -11.49 35.04
CA THR A 598 -10.41 -11.85 36.00
C THR A 598 -9.12 -12.06 35.24
N LEU A 599 -8.15 -11.17 35.42
CA LEU A 599 -6.79 -11.56 35.11
C LEU A 599 -6.51 -12.82 35.92
N SER A 600 -6.13 -13.91 35.27
CA SER A 600 -5.59 -15.07 35.98
C SER A 600 -4.45 -14.54 36.85
N ASP A 601 -4.71 -14.42 38.13
CA ASP A 601 -3.90 -13.67 39.09
C ASP A 601 -2.52 -14.34 39.18
N ASN A 602 -1.48 -13.70 38.62
CA ASN A 602 -0.06 -13.89 38.93
C ASN A 602 0.55 -15.31 38.96
N ALA A 603 -0.10 -16.36 38.47
CA ALA A 603 0.56 -17.66 38.27
C ALA A 603 1.44 -17.55 37.03
N VAL A 604 2.70 -17.17 37.24
CA VAL A 604 3.74 -17.30 36.22
C VAL A 604 3.71 -18.76 35.77
N LEU A 605 3.46 -19.01 34.48
CA LEU A 605 3.37 -20.38 33.95
C LEU A 605 4.69 -21.10 34.27
N GLY A 606 4.62 -22.25 34.94
CA GLY A 606 5.81 -22.97 35.42
C GLY A 606 6.38 -22.49 36.76
N ASP A 607 5.78 -21.51 37.46
CA ASP A 607 6.10 -21.18 38.86
C ASP A 607 5.29 -22.09 39.79
N TYR A 608 5.89 -23.23 40.16
CA TYR A 608 5.25 -24.24 40.99
C TYR A 608 5.38 -23.94 42.49
N ASN A 609 6.33 -23.08 42.87
CA ASN A 609 6.63 -22.79 44.26
C ASN A 609 5.95 -21.49 44.77
N GLY A 610 5.46 -20.65 43.84
CA GLY A 610 4.69 -19.44 44.10
C GLY A 610 5.54 -18.23 44.49
N ASP A 611 6.82 -18.20 44.10
CA ASP A 611 7.74 -17.08 44.38
C ASP A 611 7.89 -16.09 43.22
N SER A 612 7.10 -16.29 42.16
CA SER A 612 7.06 -15.47 40.94
C SER A 612 8.33 -15.51 40.10
N LEU A 613 9.20 -16.51 40.33
CA LEU A 613 10.33 -16.83 39.47
C LEU A 613 10.09 -18.20 38.84
N ILE A 614 10.61 -18.41 37.63
CA ILE A 614 10.71 -19.75 37.05
C ILE A 614 12.19 -20.10 37.15
N ASP A 615 12.53 -21.03 38.04
CA ASP A 615 13.91 -21.46 38.20
C ASP A 615 14.06 -22.98 38.38
N GLY A 616 15.25 -23.43 38.76
CA GLY A 616 15.53 -24.84 38.96
C GLY A 616 14.67 -25.50 40.06
N LEU A 617 14.17 -24.73 41.04
CA LEU A 617 13.29 -25.23 42.09
C LEU A 617 11.92 -25.61 41.54
N ASP A 618 11.42 -24.84 40.58
CA ASP A 618 10.14 -25.15 39.94
C ASP A 618 10.26 -26.36 39.02
N LEU A 619 11.38 -26.50 38.31
CA LEU A 619 11.70 -27.68 37.52
C LEU A 619 11.78 -28.94 38.38
N GLU A 620 12.35 -28.84 39.58
CA GLU A 620 12.33 -29.93 40.56
C GLU A 620 10.93 -30.28 41.06
N ILE A 621 10.04 -29.30 41.20
CA ILE A 621 8.65 -29.56 41.59
C ILE A 621 7.91 -30.24 40.44
N LEU A 622 8.06 -29.75 39.20
CA LEU A 622 7.48 -30.38 38.00
C LEU A 622 7.93 -31.84 37.87
N CYS A 623 9.23 -32.13 37.99
CA CYS A 623 9.76 -33.49 37.97
C CYS A 623 9.06 -34.41 38.99
N ARG A 624 8.76 -33.90 40.20
CA ARG A 624 8.06 -34.66 41.26
C ARG A 624 6.56 -34.84 40.98
N LEU A 625 5.98 -33.97 40.15
CA LEU A 625 4.56 -34.00 39.80
C LEU A 625 4.27 -34.94 38.62
N LEU A 626 5.25 -35.28 37.78
CA LEU A 626 5.06 -36.22 36.66
C LEU A 626 4.27 -37.50 37.00
N PRO A 627 4.48 -38.18 38.16
CA PRO A 627 3.72 -39.37 38.52
C PRO A 627 2.26 -39.11 38.92
N SER A 628 1.85 -37.85 39.11
CA SER A 628 0.54 -37.46 39.64
C SER A 628 -0.56 -37.42 38.58
N GLY A 629 -0.22 -37.18 37.31
CA GLY A 629 -1.16 -37.12 36.18
C GLY A 629 -2.19 -35.98 36.28
N ASN A 630 -1.85 -34.88 36.96
CA ASN A 630 -2.74 -33.73 37.13
C ASN A 630 -2.71 -32.82 35.89
N SER A 631 -3.87 -32.59 35.27
CA SER A 631 -4.00 -31.78 34.06
C SER A 631 -3.77 -30.27 34.28
N ARG A 632 -3.58 -29.82 35.52
CA ARG A 632 -3.19 -28.43 35.81
C ARG A 632 -1.70 -28.17 35.62
N ASP A 633 -0.89 -29.23 35.63
CA ASP A 633 0.56 -29.15 35.59
C ASP A 633 1.10 -29.51 34.18
N ASP A 634 0.18 -29.77 33.23
CA ASP A 634 0.40 -29.95 31.80
C ASP A 634 0.73 -28.57 31.17
N LEU A 635 2.02 -28.33 30.96
CA LEU A 635 2.56 -27.07 30.48
C LEU A 635 2.50 -26.96 28.96
N ASN A 636 2.56 -28.08 28.26
CA ASN A 636 2.54 -28.09 26.79
C ASN A 636 1.11 -28.17 26.21
N GLY A 637 0.11 -28.44 27.06
CA GLY A 637 -1.32 -28.45 26.71
C GLY A 637 -1.75 -29.68 25.91
N ASP A 638 -0.99 -30.78 25.92
CA ASP A 638 -1.30 -32.00 25.16
C ASP A 638 -2.30 -32.94 25.87
N GLY A 639 -2.72 -32.58 27.08
CA GLY A 639 -3.66 -33.31 27.92
C GLY A 639 -2.99 -34.38 28.79
N VAL A 640 -1.66 -34.50 28.76
CA VAL A 640 -0.90 -35.53 29.48
C VAL A 640 0.33 -34.90 30.17
N LEU A 641 0.36 -35.00 31.50
CA LEU A 641 1.56 -34.64 32.26
C LEU A 641 2.70 -35.67 32.03
N ASP A 642 3.68 -35.33 31.20
CA ASP A 642 4.82 -36.20 30.84
C ASP A 642 6.15 -35.44 30.65
N ALA A 643 7.16 -36.12 30.11
CA ALA A 643 8.50 -35.55 29.92
C ALA A 643 8.53 -34.36 28.93
N GLN A 644 7.50 -34.20 28.09
CA GLN A 644 7.36 -33.07 27.18
C GLN A 644 7.02 -31.78 27.92
N ASP A 645 6.37 -31.84 29.09
CA ASP A 645 6.15 -30.67 29.94
C ASP A 645 7.45 -30.15 30.55
N VAL A 646 8.31 -31.08 30.98
CA VAL A 646 9.66 -30.75 31.46
C VAL A 646 10.47 -30.11 30.34
N GLN A 647 10.37 -30.66 29.13
CA GLN A 647 11.03 -30.09 27.96
C GLN A 647 10.49 -28.69 27.64
N PHE A 648 9.17 -28.49 27.70
CA PHE A 648 8.54 -27.18 27.50
C PHE A 648 9.03 -26.17 28.55
N MET A 649 9.09 -26.58 29.82
CA MET A 649 9.61 -25.72 30.88
C MET A 649 11.07 -25.31 30.63
N VAL A 650 11.94 -26.25 30.28
CA VAL A 650 13.36 -25.98 30.06
C VAL A 650 13.57 -25.09 28.83
N VAL A 651 12.91 -25.37 27.72
CA VAL A 651 13.15 -24.71 26.43
C VAL A 651 12.37 -23.40 26.31
N ASN A 652 11.10 -23.41 26.68
CA ASN A 652 10.17 -22.31 26.40
C ASN A 652 10.07 -21.33 27.56
N LEU A 653 10.15 -21.81 28.81
CA LEU A 653 9.97 -20.98 30.00
C LEU A 653 11.31 -20.51 30.59
N LEU A 654 12.28 -21.43 30.72
CA LEU A 654 13.62 -21.14 31.25
C LEU A 654 14.61 -20.66 30.18
N HIS A 655 14.23 -20.73 28.89
CA HIS A 655 15.10 -20.37 27.75
C HIS A 655 16.47 -21.08 27.78
N SER A 656 16.48 -22.33 28.21
CA SER A 656 17.66 -23.17 28.37
C SER A 656 17.55 -24.41 27.46
N VAL A 657 18.44 -25.39 27.65
CA VAL A 657 18.50 -26.63 26.88
C VAL A 657 18.63 -27.83 27.81
N LEU A 658 18.13 -28.99 27.37
CA LEU A 658 18.30 -30.24 28.12
C LEU A 658 19.79 -30.52 28.40
N GLY A 659 20.12 -30.80 29.66
CA GLY A 659 21.49 -31.05 30.11
C GLY A 659 22.24 -29.85 30.69
N ASP A 660 21.70 -28.64 30.54
CA ASP A 660 22.23 -27.43 31.16
C ASP A 660 21.89 -27.43 32.67
N ALA A 661 22.87 -27.76 33.51
CA ALA A 661 22.66 -27.95 34.95
C ALA A 661 22.67 -26.63 35.73
N ASN A 662 23.30 -25.59 35.19
CA ASN A 662 23.40 -24.28 35.83
C ASN A 662 22.39 -23.26 35.26
N LEU A 663 21.63 -23.65 34.23
CA LEU A 663 20.64 -22.84 33.52
C LEU A 663 21.24 -21.57 32.91
N ASP A 664 22.48 -21.63 32.43
CA ASP A 664 23.15 -20.51 31.74
C ASP A 664 22.80 -20.40 30.23
N GLY A 665 21.96 -21.30 29.75
CA GLY A 665 21.48 -21.39 28.38
C GLY A 665 22.32 -22.32 27.50
N VAL A 666 23.39 -22.94 28.02
CA VAL A 666 24.36 -23.70 27.20
C VAL A 666 24.80 -25.00 27.88
N PHE A 667 24.30 -26.14 27.40
CA PHE A 667 24.83 -27.45 27.81
C PHE A 667 26.27 -27.68 27.28
N ASN A 668 27.25 -27.66 28.19
CA ASN A 668 28.68 -27.80 27.87
C ASN A 668 29.48 -28.57 28.95
N SER A 669 30.82 -28.53 28.88
CA SER A 669 31.68 -29.23 29.83
C SER A 669 31.56 -28.76 31.29
N ALA A 670 31.15 -27.51 31.52
CA ALA A 670 30.94 -26.96 32.85
C ALA A 670 29.81 -27.69 33.60
N ASP A 671 28.71 -27.99 32.91
CA ASP A 671 27.57 -28.75 33.43
C ASP A 671 27.96 -30.17 33.80
N LEU A 672 28.69 -30.84 32.91
CA LEU A 672 29.16 -32.20 33.19
C LEU A 672 30.09 -32.21 34.40
N VAL A 673 31.02 -31.25 34.50
CA VAL A 673 31.90 -31.15 35.67
C VAL A 673 31.11 -30.88 36.94
N SER A 674 30.11 -29.99 36.92
CA SER A 674 29.33 -29.65 38.11
C SER A 674 28.52 -30.86 38.63
N VAL A 675 27.84 -31.60 37.75
CA VAL A 675 27.05 -32.78 38.15
C VAL A 675 27.93 -33.95 38.63
N PHE A 676 29.11 -34.17 38.03
CA PHE A 676 30.03 -35.20 38.51
C PHE A 676 30.69 -34.85 39.85
N VAL A 677 30.96 -33.57 40.10
CA VAL A 677 31.46 -33.09 41.41
C VAL A 677 30.43 -33.28 42.52
N ALA A 678 29.13 -33.26 42.20
CA ALA A 678 28.07 -33.56 43.17
C ALA A 678 28.13 -35.01 43.70
N GLY A 679 28.80 -35.92 42.98
CA GLY A 679 29.07 -37.28 43.45
C GLY A 679 27.86 -38.23 43.46
N LEU A 680 26.80 -37.89 42.71
CA LEU A 680 25.55 -38.65 42.67
C LEU A 680 25.45 -39.64 41.49
N TYR A 681 26.42 -39.60 40.55
CA TYR A 681 26.44 -40.50 39.39
C TYR A 681 26.50 -41.97 39.82
N GLU A 682 25.50 -42.75 39.41
CA GLU A 682 25.36 -44.18 39.73
C GLU A 682 25.40 -44.45 41.25
N SER A 683 24.94 -43.48 42.05
CA SER A 683 24.93 -43.60 43.50
C SER A 683 23.83 -44.53 43.99
N SER A 684 24.05 -45.20 45.12
CA SER A 684 23.06 -46.08 45.75
C SER A 684 22.01 -45.32 46.59
N LEU A 685 21.87 -44.01 46.39
CA LEU A 685 20.99 -43.12 47.14
C LEU A 685 19.85 -42.66 46.20
N PRO A 686 18.78 -43.43 46.05
CA PRO A 686 17.69 -43.06 45.16
C PRO A 686 16.93 -41.83 45.67
N GLY A 687 16.53 -40.93 44.78
CA GLY A 687 15.73 -39.75 45.09
C GLY A 687 16.51 -38.58 45.67
N THR A 688 17.85 -38.57 45.55
CA THR A 688 18.70 -37.45 46.02
C THR A 688 19.25 -36.59 44.89
N ALA A 689 19.13 -37.04 43.64
CA ALA A 689 19.51 -36.22 42.49
C ALA A 689 18.40 -35.24 42.13
N THR A 690 18.82 -34.11 41.57
CA THR A 690 18.00 -32.99 41.09
C THR A 690 18.54 -32.56 39.72
N TRP A 691 17.82 -31.68 39.03
CA TRP A 691 18.28 -31.15 37.73
C TRP A 691 19.72 -30.63 37.77
N ALA A 692 20.04 -29.80 38.77
CA ALA A 692 21.37 -29.21 38.97
C ALA A 692 22.45 -30.23 39.34
N THR A 693 22.06 -31.46 39.71
CA THR A 693 22.98 -32.55 40.09
C THR A 693 22.90 -33.75 39.15
N GLY A 694 22.20 -33.63 38.01
CA GLY A 694 22.23 -34.55 36.88
C GLY A 694 20.98 -35.40 36.64
N ASP A 695 19.90 -35.21 37.41
CA ASP A 695 18.61 -35.87 37.15
C ASP A 695 17.85 -35.11 36.05
N TRP A 696 18.14 -35.45 34.79
CA TRP A 696 17.61 -34.77 33.60
C TRP A 696 16.44 -35.52 32.96
N ASN A 697 16.14 -36.73 33.43
CA ASN A 697 14.95 -37.48 33.05
C ASN A 697 13.86 -37.50 34.14
N CYS A 698 14.07 -36.77 35.25
CA CYS A 698 13.18 -36.65 36.40
C CYS A 698 12.86 -37.99 37.11
N ASP A 699 13.76 -38.98 37.08
CA ASP A 699 13.57 -40.25 37.77
C ASP A 699 14.11 -40.28 39.22
N GLY A 700 14.69 -39.15 39.66
CA GLY A 700 15.25 -38.97 40.99
C GLY A 700 16.66 -39.51 41.16
N SER A 701 17.31 -40.00 40.09
CA SER A 701 18.64 -40.62 40.13
C SER A 701 19.51 -40.16 38.97
N PHE A 702 20.71 -39.63 39.25
CA PHE A 702 21.66 -39.34 38.18
C PHE A 702 22.38 -40.62 37.74
N THR A 703 22.00 -41.16 36.58
CA THR A 703 22.61 -42.38 36.03
C THR A 703 23.00 -42.21 34.56
N SER A 704 23.48 -43.30 33.95
CA SER A 704 23.77 -43.33 32.53
C SER A 704 22.53 -43.05 31.65
N SER A 705 21.30 -43.23 32.14
CA SER A 705 20.08 -42.90 31.38
C SER A 705 19.92 -41.40 31.15
N ASP A 706 20.26 -40.55 32.13
CA ASP A 706 20.20 -39.09 32.02
C ASP A 706 21.16 -38.59 30.95
N LEU A 707 22.39 -39.08 30.98
CA LEU A 707 23.40 -38.76 29.98
C LEU A 707 22.91 -39.15 28.58
N VAL A 708 22.34 -40.35 28.44
CA VAL A 708 21.78 -40.80 27.15
C VAL A 708 20.63 -39.89 26.71
N ALA A 709 19.73 -39.50 27.62
CA ALA A 709 18.59 -38.63 27.31
C ALA A 709 19.05 -37.27 26.75
N VAL A 710 19.99 -36.61 27.42
CA VAL A 710 20.44 -35.27 26.98
C VAL A 710 21.36 -35.30 25.77
N PHE A 711 22.18 -36.35 25.59
CA PHE A 711 22.97 -36.50 24.37
C PHE A 711 22.13 -36.90 23.17
N ALA A 712 21.03 -37.64 23.37
CA ALA A 712 20.06 -37.94 22.32
C ALA A 712 19.30 -36.69 21.86
N ALA A 713 19.06 -35.73 22.76
CA ALA A 713 18.44 -34.44 22.42
C ALA A 713 19.35 -33.54 21.55
N GLY A 714 20.67 -33.79 21.53
CA GLY A 714 21.60 -33.15 20.59
C GLY A 714 22.07 -31.74 20.97
N SER A 715 21.79 -31.29 22.19
CA SER A 715 22.04 -29.90 22.64
C SER A 715 23.46 -29.61 23.13
N TYR A 716 24.35 -30.62 23.19
CA TYR A 716 25.71 -30.43 23.70
C TYR A 716 26.58 -29.61 22.75
N THR A 717 27.20 -28.54 23.26
CA THR A 717 28.14 -27.73 22.49
C THR A 717 29.56 -27.79 23.08
N LEU A 718 30.56 -27.70 22.20
CA LEU A 718 31.94 -27.49 22.61
C LEU A 718 32.08 -26.04 23.11
N GLY A 719 31.75 -25.81 24.38
CA GLY A 719 31.95 -24.52 25.03
C GLY A 719 33.40 -24.04 24.89
N SER A 720 33.61 -22.71 24.94
CA SER A 720 34.97 -22.16 24.94
C SER A 720 35.75 -22.76 26.12
N ARG A 721 36.96 -23.27 25.86
CA ARG A 721 37.80 -23.91 26.87
C ARG A 721 38.24 -22.85 27.89
N GLY A 722 37.41 -22.59 28.90
CA GLY A 722 37.69 -21.63 29.96
C GLY A 722 38.99 -22.02 30.66
N GLU A 723 39.98 -21.12 30.66
CA GLU A 723 41.18 -21.26 31.45
C GLU A 723 40.83 -21.22 32.94
N LEU A 724 40.72 -22.37 33.57
CA LEU A 724 41.01 -22.52 34.98
C LEU A 724 42.03 -23.63 35.13
N PRO A 725 43.31 -23.34 35.39
CA PRO A 725 44.23 -24.37 35.80
C PRO A 725 43.72 -24.90 37.15
N LEU A 726 43.33 -26.18 37.19
CA LEU A 726 43.16 -26.90 38.45
C LEU A 726 44.41 -26.66 39.29
N SER A 727 44.25 -26.10 40.49
CA SER A 727 45.40 -25.95 41.39
C SER A 727 45.99 -27.34 41.65
N PRO A 728 47.33 -27.48 41.76
CA PRO A 728 47.97 -28.77 42.04
C PRO A 728 47.39 -29.48 43.28
N ALA A 729 46.83 -28.72 44.23
CA ALA A 729 46.16 -29.25 45.42
C ALA A 729 44.85 -30.00 45.14
N ALA A 730 44.11 -29.62 44.10
CA ALA A 730 42.86 -30.30 43.71
C ALA A 730 43.12 -31.65 43.00
N VAL A 731 44.27 -31.77 42.32
CA VAL A 731 44.67 -33.01 41.64
C VAL A 731 45.21 -34.03 42.64
N GLU A 732 45.91 -33.61 43.71
CA GLU A 732 46.38 -34.54 44.76
C GLU A 732 45.26 -35.10 45.63
N ALA A 733 44.15 -34.38 45.82
CA ALA A 733 43.00 -34.87 46.61
C ALA A 733 42.15 -35.92 45.87
N ALA A 734 42.21 -35.97 44.54
CA ALA A 734 41.45 -36.92 43.72
C ALA A 734 42.14 -38.30 43.57
N PHE A 735 43.40 -38.44 44.02
CA PHE A 735 44.18 -39.67 43.94
C PHE A 735 44.58 -40.25 45.32
N ALA A 736 43.98 -39.78 46.41
CA ALA A 736 44.22 -40.29 47.77
C ALA A 736 43.10 -41.19 48.28
#